data_AF-A0A1J7HKY8-F1
#
_entry.id   AF-A0A1J7HKY8-F1
#
_cell.length_a   1.000
_cell.length_b   1.000
_cell.length_c   1.000
_cell.angle_alpha   90.00
_cell.angle_beta   90.00
_cell.angle_gamma   90.00
#
_symmetry.space_group_name_H-M   'P 1'
#
loop_
_entity.id
_entity.type
_entity.pdbx_description
1 polymer ?
#
loop_
_entity_poly.entity_id
_entity_poly.type
_entity_poly.pdbx_seq_one_letter_code
_entity_poly.pdbx_strand_id
1 'polypeptide(L)'
;MVSMMSESDRKRRHFSSLSPTAIVVPTKKLPILPISLDKKLDIAILQFQCQKLTQKLDTQKLEYIALENKFSHLKVRQQPYDSTLAVVKKSWEQLNNDLELFSERARESSSKLESKYSSIKGDGSSSTAQDIFLSRLLQTGATESSSTYNFATQLEENRKITTENAKSSLKNIITTINNFWCLKDGLHTAVLKKLPGVVSCRQNLSIDLEEVKNLRLTFSELHLKHKSLASELLFHRDLDAKNKANLRRLKGELESTVAELEESNHRLATLEEEGEGAKGAVLPVLSVGSTQVAGVKARDKQKDLHDMESNLKELLDQVSSRLVELKSLHEERIRILQQLCDLQNSLKNLKCITSSRAFQLVRDQIEKSKSGVLEYQALFEKLQVEKDNLAWKEREWYIKNDIADIFQRSVAVSDSRVADLRAEIQKMIHERNVIENKLKEEAREPGRKHVIAVFKSLVSSFPKEMESMETELSKYKESASDIHSLRADVTSFASIVERKVKECDNLSVSTAGELAEINRLHAVVRDLRMVEQQDNLLLEMFRYESIDSRDVLEAREAEYKARALVQMLTSSLDEHKLELLVKTAIEAEARSQQRLAATEAEIVDMRQKIEASKSDRHGIVEHHAHCPQHDVVVGRFLIVAAFVAHRSHYFHPSTENLHVLFHKQPCSSFQ
;
A
#
# COMPACT_ATOMS: atom_id res chain seq x y z
N MET A 1 -9.28 -33.00 39.72
CA MET A 1 -8.53 -34.21 40.14
C MET A 1 -8.72 -34.40 41.63
N VAL A 2 -8.78 -35.66 42.09
CA VAL A 2 -9.14 -36.06 43.46
C VAL A 2 -8.27 -37.27 43.85
N SER A 3 -8.02 -37.45 45.16
CA SER A 3 -7.36 -38.63 45.78
C SER A 3 -5.84 -38.78 45.52
N MET A 4 -5.06 -39.46 46.38
CA MET A 4 -5.42 -40.16 47.62
C MET A 4 -4.33 -40.13 48.71
N MET A 5 -4.71 -40.46 49.94
CA MET A 5 -3.81 -40.95 51.00
C MET A 5 -3.74 -42.49 51.00
N SER A 6 -2.56 -43.05 51.20
CA SER A 6 -2.26 -44.25 52.01
C SER A 6 -0.72 -44.39 52.09
N GLU A 7 -0.02 -44.88 53.12
CA GLU A 7 -0.22 -46.06 53.99
C GLU A 7 -0.21 -47.39 53.20
N SER A 8 0.42 -48.49 53.63
CA SER A 8 1.05 -48.86 54.91
C SER A 8 2.19 -49.88 54.67
N ASP A 9 3.04 -50.17 55.67
CA ASP A 9 3.36 -51.55 56.14
C ASP A 9 4.44 -51.59 57.25
N ARG A 10 4.56 -52.63 58.11
CA ARG A 10 3.55 -53.43 58.85
C ARG A 10 4.25 -54.37 59.84
N LYS A 11 3.71 -54.50 61.07
CA LYS A 11 3.98 -55.59 62.04
C LYS A 11 5.43 -55.62 62.59
N ARG A 12 5.77 -56.28 63.71
CA ARG A 12 5.02 -57.16 64.62
C ARG A 12 5.02 -56.64 66.06
N ARG A 13 4.00 -57.02 66.84
CA ARG A 13 4.03 -56.96 68.32
C ARG A 13 4.76 -58.19 68.86
N HIS A 14 5.55 -58.05 69.92
CA HIS A 14 5.73 -59.10 70.93
C HIS A 14 5.94 -58.47 72.31
N PHE A 15 4.93 -58.56 73.17
CA PHE A 15 5.12 -58.49 74.63
C PHE A 15 5.39 -59.91 75.12
N SER A 16 6.35 -60.07 76.04
CA SER A 16 6.30 -61.07 77.12
C SER A 16 7.42 -60.82 78.13
N SER A 17 7.07 -60.87 79.41
CA SER A 17 7.99 -60.87 80.54
C SER A 17 8.51 -62.29 80.82
N LEU A 18 9.79 -62.44 81.20
CA LEU A 18 10.28 -63.61 81.94
C LEU A 18 11.46 -63.26 82.86
N SER A 19 11.36 -63.79 84.08
CA SER A 19 12.39 -63.96 85.11
C SER A 19 11.93 -65.12 86.01
N PRO A 20 12.80 -65.76 86.80
CA PRO A 20 14.14 -66.31 86.51
C PRO A 20 14.15 -67.84 86.81
N THR A 21 15.33 -68.50 86.81
CA THR A 21 15.78 -69.63 87.72
C THR A 21 16.98 -70.38 87.10
N ALA A 22 17.81 -71.06 87.91
CA ALA A 22 19.12 -71.61 87.52
C ALA A 22 19.43 -73.03 88.06
N ILE A 23 20.45 -73.67 87.47
CA ILE A 23 21.14 -74.92 87.87
C ILE A 23 22.62 -74.73 87.38
N VAL A 24 23.76 -74.92 88.09
CA VAL A 24 24.24 -75.90 89.10
C VAL A 24 24.65 -77.22 88.40
N VAL A 25 25.73 -77.98 88.69
CA VAL A 25 26.72 -78.16 89.80
C VAL A 25 28.17 -78.11 89.20
N PRO A 26 29.30 -78.72 89.68
CA PRO A 26 29.75 -79.15 91.05
C PRO A 26 31.22 -78.82 91.46
N THR A 27 31.43 -78.38 92.71
CA THR A 27 32.55 -78.71 93.66
C THR A 27 34.03 -78.42 93.27
N LYS A 28 34.94 -78.00 94.18
CA LYS A 28 35.26 -78.45 95.57
C LYS A 28 35.73 -77.24 96.44
N LYS A 29 35.23 -77.05 97.67
CA LYS A 29 35.89 -77.30 99.00
C LYS A 29 37.31 -76.69 99.15
N LEU A 30 37.71 -75.94 100.18
CA LEU A 30 37.23 -75.53 101.54
C LEU A 30 38.12 -74.35 102.04
N PRO A 31 37.94 -73.69 103.22
CA PRO A 31 36.78 -73.53 104.11
C PRO A 31 36.43 -72.05 104.44
N ILE A 32 35.37 -71.89 105.24
CA ILE A 32 34.71 -70.68 105.76
C ILE A 32 35.63 -69.59 106.37
N LEU A 33 35.29 -68.32 106.12
CA LEU A 33 35.39 -67.23 107.10
C LEU A 33 34.08 -66.42 107.08
N PRO A 34 33.51 -65.98 108.22
CA PRO A 34 32.33 -65.12 108.21
C PRO A 34 32.70 -63.70 107.75
N ILE A 35 32.21 -63.30 106.58
CA ILE A 35 32.36 -61.93 106.07
C ILE A 35 31.52 -61.00 106.95
N SER A 36 32.16 -60.01 107.57
CA SER A 36 31.50 -59.02 108.44
C SER A 36 30.44 -58.21 107.70
N LEU A 37 29.47 -57.68 108.45
CA LEU A 37 28.37 -56.88 107.91
C LEU A 37 28.88 -55.66 107.12
N ASP A 38 29.94 -55.00 107.62
CA ASP A 38 30.68 -53.93 106.93
C ASP A 38 31.07 -54.31 105.51
N LYS A 39 31.76 -55.45 105.33
CA LYS A 39 32.26 -55.86 104.00
C LYS A 39 31.12 -56.16 103.02
N LYS A 40 29.92 -56.48 103.51
CA LYS A 40 28.71 -56.57 102.68
C LYS A 40 28.17 -55.20 102.30
N LEU A 41 28.25 -54.22 103.21
CA LEU A 41 27.88 -52.83 102.97
C LEU A 41 28.86 -52.17 101.98
N ASP A 42 30.17 -52.37 102.13
CA ASP A 42 31.22 -51.90 101.22
C ASP A 42 30.98 -52.37 99.77
N ILE A 43 30.70 -53.67 99.59
CA ILE A 43 30.40 -54.25 98.26
C ILE A 43 29.15 -53.60 97.65
N ALA A 44 28.11 -53.38 98.44
CA ALA A 44 26.88 -52.72 97.97
C ALA A 44 27.11 -51.23 97.62
N ILE A 45 27.88 -50.51 98.43
CA ILE A 45 28.26 -49.11 98.17
C ILE A 45 29.11 -49.01 96.89
N LEU A 46 30.10 -49.89 96.73
CA LEU A 46 30.95 -49.94 95.54
C LEU A 46 30.12 -50.27 94.30
N GLN A 47 29.22 -51.25 94.37
CA GLN A 47 28.33 -51.62 93.28
C GLN A 47 27.39 -50.46 92.88
N PHE A 48 26.85 -49.72 93.85
CA PHE A 48 26.07 -48.51 93.60
C PHE A 48 26.90 -47.38 92.97
N GLN A 49 28.14 -47.18 93.42
CA GLN A 49 29.05 -46.20 92.81
C GLN A 49 29.40 -46.58 91.37
N CYS A 50 29.70 -47.86 91.09
CA CYS A 50 29.91 -48.37 89.74
C CYS A 50 28.66 -48.13 88.86
N GLN A 51 27.46 -48.46 89.34
CA GLN A 51 26.22 -48.23 88.60
C GLN A 51 26.00 -46.73 88.29
N LYS A 52 26.27 -45.84 89.25
CA LYS A 52 26.19 -44.39 89.09
C LYS A 52 27.23 -43.83 88.12
N LEU A 53 28.42 -44.43 88.06
CA LEU A 53 29.46 -44.11 87.07
C LEU A 53 29.08 -44.60 85.67
N THR A 54 28.54 -45.81 85.54
CA THR A 54 28.00 -46.34 84.27
C THR A 54 26.90 -45.43 83.72
N GLN A 55 25.92 -45.05 84.56
CA GLN A 55 24.87 -44.11 84.16
C GLN A 55 25.43 -42.76 83.66
N LYS A 56 26.40 -42.16 84.37
CA LYS A 56 27.07 -40.94 83.91
C LYS A 56 27.78 -41.13 82.57
N LEU A 57 28.51 -42.22 82.40
CA LEU A 57 29.24 -42.54 81.19
C LEU A 57 28.30 -42.73 79.99
N ASP A 58 27.15 -43.38 80.19
CA ASP A 58 26.17 -43.61 79.13
C ASP A 58 25.41 -42.33 78.77
N THR A 59 25.11 -41.44 79.73
CA THR A 59 24.64 -40.07 79.43
C THR A 59 25.67 -39.30 78.59
N GLN A 60 26.96 -39.34 78.96
CA GLN A 60 28.02 -38.65 78.21
C GLN A 60 28.21 -39.21 76.79
N LYS A 61 28.04 -40.53 76.57
CA LYS A 61 28.01 -41.12 75.22
C LYS A 61 26.85 -40.58 74.39
N LEU A 62 25.65 -40.48 74.97
CA LEU A 62 24.47 -39.94 74.27
C LEU A 62 24.64 -38.44 73.94
N GLU A 63 25.20 -37.66 74.87
CA GLU A 63 25.57 -36.26 74.65
C GLU A 63 26.61 -36.11 73.52
N TYR A 64 27.65 -36.94 73.51
CA TYR A 64 28.68 -36.96 72.47
C TYR A 64 28.09 -37.30 71.09
N ILE A 65 27.25 -38.35 70.99
CA ILE A 65 26.55 -38.71 69.76
C ILE A 65 25.63 -37.56 69.30
N ALA A 66 24.94 -36.88 70.21
CA ALA A 66 24.12 -35.71 69.89
C ALA A 66 24.96 -34.51 69.42
N LEU A 67 26.21 -34.37 69.88
CA LEU A 67 27.14 -33.33 69.44
C LEU A 67 27.74 -33.64 68.07
N GLU A 68 28.15 -34.89 67.82
CA GLU A 68 28.69 -35.35 66.54
C GLU A 68 27.65 -35.26 65.41
N ASN A 69 26.39 -35.60 65.71
CA ASN A 69 25.27 -35.38 64.79
C ASN A 69 25.05 -33.89 64.47
N LYS A 70 25.19 -32.99 65.46
CA LYS A 70 25.12 -31.53 65.22
C LYS A 70 26.30 -31.02 64.39
N PHE A 71 27.51 -31.51 64.64
CA PHE A 71 28.70 -31.16 63.87
C PHE A 71 28.57 -31.62 62.41
N SER A 72 28.15 -32.87 62.20
CA SER A 72 27.86 -33.41 60.86
C SER A 72 26.79 -32.59 60.12
N HIS A 73 25.70 -32.22 60.80
CA HIS A 73 24.66 -31.35 60.23
C HIS A 73 25.19 -29.94 59.87
N LEU A 74 26.02 -29.34 60.71
CA LEU A 74 26.66 -28.05 60.41
C LEU A 74 27.60 -28.15 59.20
N LYS A 75 28.39 -29.23 59.10
CA LYS A 75 29.28 -29.49 57.96
C LYS A 75 28.51 -29.65 56.64
N VAL A 76 27.38 -30.38 56.65
CA VAL A 76 26.47 -30.47 55.49
C VAL A 76 25.86 -29.11 55.15
N ARG A 77 25.50 -28.30 56.15
CA ARG A 77 24.99 -26.93 55.96
C ARG A 77 26.06 -25.97 55.41
N GLN A 78 27.35 -26.24 55.63
CA GLN A 78 28.44 -25.41 55.11
C GLN A 78 28.69 -25.62 53.60
N GLN A 79 28.57 -26.86 53.10
CA GLN A 79 28.83 -27.20 51.69
C GLN A 79 28.20 -26.28 50.62
N PRO A 80 26.93 -25.83 50.71
CA PRO A 80 26.39 -24.86 49.76
C PRO A 80 27.08 -23.49 49.80
N TYR A 81 27.58 -23.05 50.97
CA TYR A 81 28.38 -21.82 51.07
C TYR A 81 29.78 -22.02 50.49
N ASP A 82 30.44 -23.15 50.76
CA ASP A 82 31.75 -23.49 50.17
C ASP A 82 31.66 -23.54 48.63
N SER A 83 30.60 -24.16 48.10
CA SER A 83 30.30 -24.20 46.66
C SER A 83 30.03 -22.82 46.07
N THR A 84 29.23 -22.00 46.76
CA THR A 84 28.96 -20.60 46.35
C THR A 84 30.25 -19.78 46.33
N LEU A 85 31.11 -19.93 47.34
CA LEU A 85 32.40 -19.25 47.43
C LEU A 85 33.34 -19.66 46.29
N ALA A 86 33.37 -20.94 45.91
CA ALA A 86 34.13 -21.43 44.77
C ALA A 86 33.65 -20.83 43.43
N VAL A 87 32.33 -20.71 43.24
CA VAL A 87 31.75 -20.04 42.06
C VAL A 87 32.09 -18.54 42.05
N VAL A 88 31.92 -17.84 43.18
CA VAL A 88 32.26 -16.41 43.31
C VAL A 88 33.75 -16.17 43.03
N LYS A 89 34.63 -17.01 43.57
CA LYS A 89 36.08 -16.95 43.29
C LYS A 89 36.35 -17.10 41.78
N LYS A 90 35.79 -18.10 41.12
CA LYS A 90 35.96 -18.32 39.67
C LYS A 90 35.45 -17.12 38.85
N SER A 91 34.31 -16.54 39.21
CA SER A 91 33.78 -15.34 38.55
C SER A 91 34.67 -14.11 38.76
N TRP A 92 35.30 -13.98 39.93
CA TRP A 92 36.25 -12.91 40.22
C TRP A 92 37.56 -13.06 39.44
N GLU A 93 38.10 -14.28 39.36
CA GLU A 93 39.29 -14.60 38.54
C GLU A 93 39.02 -14.33 37.05
N GLN A 94 37.85 -14.72 36.54
CA GLN A 94 37.42 -14.41 35.17
C GLN A 94 37.35 -12.90 34.91
N LEU A 95 36.69 -12.13 35.80
CA LEU A 95 36.56 -10.68 35.68
C LEU A 95 37.94 -9.97 35.67
N ASN A 96 38.88 -10.45 36.47
CA ASN A 96 40.24 -9.90 36.52
C ASN A 96 40.99 -10.15 35.19
N ASN A 97 40.89 -11.34 34.63
CA ASN A 97 41.48 -11.69 33.34
C ASN A 97 40.87 -10.87 32.18
N ASP A 98 39.53 -10.71 32.17
CA ASP A 98 38.85 -9.92 31.16
C ASP A 98 39.26 -8.43 31.24
N LEU A 99 39.38 -7.87 32.45
CA LEU A 99 39.84 -6.49 32.67
C LEU A 99 41.27 -6.26 32.16
N GLU A 100 42.17 -7.23 32.37
CA GLU A 100 43.54 -7.19 31.87
C GLU A 100 43.57 -7.21 30.31
N LEU A 101 42.81 -8.11 29.69
CA LEU A 101 42.66 -8.18 28.22
C LEU A 101 42.05 -6.90 27.61
N PHE A 102 41.05 -6.29 28.27
CA PHE A 102 40.50 -5.00 27.84
C PHE A 102 41.53 -3.88 27.98
N SER A 103 42.37 -3.92 29.01
CA SER A 103 43.41 -2.92 29.24
C SER A 103 44.55 -2.99 28.21
N GLU A 104 44.96 -4.19 27.80
CA GLU A 104 45.90 -4.37 26.70
C GLU A 104 45.36 -3.84 25.37
N ARG A 105 44.11 -4.19 25.04
CA ARG A 105 43.42 -3.68 23.85
C ARG A 105 43.28 -2.15 23.85
N ALA A 106 43.05 -1.55 25.02
CA ALA A 106 42.99 -0.10 25.19
C ALA A 106 44.34 0.56 24.86
N ARG A 107 45.43 0.05 25.45
CA ARG A 107 46.83 0.46 25.19
C ARG A 107 47.24 0.33 23.71
N GLU A 108 46.82 -0.74 23.04
CA GLU A 108 47.05 -0.89 21.59
C GLU A 108 46.29 0.15 20.75
N SER A 109 45.09 0.52 21.17
CA SER A 109 44.26 1.49 20.45
C SER A 109 44.80 2.93 20.57
N SER A 110 45.33 3.30 21.74
CA SER A 110 45.87 4.64 21.99
C SER A 110 47.20 4.87 21.27
N SER A 111 48.11 3.89 21.31
CA SER A 111 49.42 3.98 20.66
C SER A 111 49.33 4.08 19.13
N LYS A 112 48.37 3.36 18.51
CA LYS A 112 48.03 3.49 17.08
C LYS A 112 47.47 4.88 16.72
N LEU A 113 47.00 5.65 17.70
CA LEU A 113 46.45 7.00 17.51
C LEU A 113 47.49 8.10 17.68
N GLU A 114 48.39 7.99 18.67
CA GLU A 114 49.49 8.94 18.91
C GLU A 114 50.38 9.10 17.68
N SER A 115 50.68 7.98 16.99
CA SER A 115 51.45 7.93 15.74
C SER A 115 50.89 8.78 14.58
N LYS A 116 49.65 9.29 14.69
CA LYS A 116 48.98 10.09 13.64
C LYS A 116 48.82 11.57 13.96
N TYR A 117 49.09 12.00 15.20
CA TYR A 117 48.83 13.36 15.68
C TYR A 117 49.94 13.97 16.55
N SER A 118 51.12 13.35 16.59
CA SER A 118 52.28 13.77 17.40
C SER A 118 52.98 15.05 16.89
N SER A 119 52.27 16.18 16.89
CA SER A 119 52.82 17.52 16.59
C SER A 119 52.16 18.67 17.38
N ILE A 120 51.77 18.42 18.64
CA ILE A 120 51.69 19.46 19.67
C ILE A 120 52.51 18.95 20.86
N LYS A 121 53.60 19.64 21.18
CA LYS A 121 54.49 19.28 22.29
C LYS A 121 54.11 20.10 23.53
N GLY A 122 53.74 19.43 24.61
CA GLY A 122 53.52 20.03 25.92
C GLY A 122 54.22 19.16 26.97
N ASP A 123 55.39 19.60 27.43
CA ASP A 123 56.16 18.87 28.43
C ASP A 123 55.51 19.01 29.81
N GLY A 124 55.28 17.90 30.50
CA GLY A 124 54.45 17.83 31.70
C GLY A 124 54.44 16.42 32.29
N SER A 125 55.20 16.22 33.38
CA SER A 125 55.57 14.92 33.94
C SER A 125 54.47 14.22 34.76
N SER A 126 53.32 13.96 34.14
CA SER A 126 52.14 13.34 34.76
C SER A 126 52.39 11.94 35.36
N SER A 127 53.29 11.14 34.77
CA SER A 127 53.52 9.73 35.18
C SER A 127 53.81 9.60 36.67
N THR A 128 54.70 10.43 37.23
CA THR A 128 55.18 10.27 38.61
C THR A 128 54.05 10.45 39.64
N ALA A 129 53.18 11.43 39.44
CA ALA A 129 52.03 11.65 40.33
C ALA A 129 50.99 10.51 40.21
N GLN A 130 50.78 10.00 38.99
CA GLN A 130 49.85 8.92 38.70
C GLN A 130 50.33 7.55 39.25
N ASP A 131 51.63 7.26 39.16
CA ASP A 131 52.26 6.08 39.76
C ASP A 131 52.23 6.11 41.30
N ILE A 132 52.38 7.30 41.91
CA ILE A 132 52.21 7.50 43.36
C ILE A 132 50.75 7.31 43.80
N PHE A 133 49.78 7.74 42.98
CA PHE A 133 48.36 7.50 43.27
C PHE A 133 47.99 6.02 43.18
N LEU A 134 48.40 5.33 42.11
CA LEU A 134 48.09 3.91 41.90
C LEU A 134 48.75 3.00 42.95
N SER A 135 49.99 3.30 43.35
CA SER A 135 50.65 2.56 44.44
C SER A 135 49.95 2.77 45.78
N ARG A 136 49.49 3.99 46.12
CA ARG A 136 48.66 4.24 47.31
C ARG A 136 47.31 3.53 47.28
N LEU A 137 46.67 3.44 46.11
CA LEU A 137 45.36 2.80 45.95
C LEU A 137 45.44 1.27 46.16
N LEU A 138 46.55 0.65 45.76
CA LEU A 138 46.79 -0.79 45.91
C LEU A 138 47.43 -1.17 47.26
N GLN A 139 47.98 -0.19 48.00
CA GLN A 139 48.54 -0.39 49.33
C GLN A 139 47.44 -0.74 50.34
N THR A 140 47.18 -2.05 50.51
CA THR A 140 46.05 -2.57 51.30
C THR A 140 46.23 -2.22 52.78
N GLY A 141 45.47 -1.24 53.27
CA GLY A 141 45.61 -0.75 54.64
C GLY A 141 45.29 -1.79 55.71
N ALA A 142 46.25 -2.05 56.60
CA ALA A 142 46.06 -2.61 57.95
C ALA A 142 45.24 -3.92 58.06
N THR A 143 45.39 -4.85 57.11
CA THR A 143 44.93 -6.26 57.24
C THR A 143 46.09 -7.23 57.45
N GLU A 144 47.22 -6.75 57.99
CA GLU A 144 48.33 -7.55 58.49
C GLU A 144 48.01 -8.10 59.88
N SER A 145 46.96 -8.93 59.97
CA SER A 145 46.69 -9.73 61.15
C SER A 145 47.72 -10.85 61.26
N SER A 146 48.57 -10.79 62.30
CA SER A 146 49.66 -11.75 62.54
C SER A 146 49.14 -13.13 62.99
N SER A 147 48.71 -13.97 62.05
CA SER A 147 48.42 -15.39 62.28
C SER A 147 49.59 -16.25 61.79
N THR A 148 50.55 -16.52 62.67
CA THR A 148 51.76 -17.31 62.35
C THR A 148 51.42 -18.80 62.17
N TYR A 149 51.14 -19.22 60.93
CA TYR A 149 51.12 -20.63 60.52
C TYR A 149 51.72 -20.81 59.10
N ASN A 150 52.50 -21.87 58.92
CA ASN A 150 53.48 -21.96 57.84
C ASN A 150 52.89 -22.43 56.49
N PHE A 151 52.25 -21.52 55.74
CA PHE A 151 51.84 -21.72 54.34
C PHE A 151 52.03 -20.46 53.44
N ALA A 152 52.90 -19.53 53.85
CA ALA A 152 52.90 -18.16 53.33
C ALA A 152 53.42 -17.97 51.89
N THR A 153 54.52 -18.62 51.50
CA THR A 153 55.35 -18.20 50.34
C THR A 153 54.59 -18.13 49.00
N GLN A 154 53.92 -19.21 48.60
CA GLN A 154 53.25 -19.28 47.28
C GLN A 154 52.00 -18.39 47.19
N LEU A 155 51.32 -18.13 48.30
CA LEU A 155 50.15 -17.24 48.33
C LEU A 155 50.57 -15.77 48.20
N GLU A 156 51.71 -15.41 48.80
CA GLU A 156 52.21 -14.04 48.82
C GLU A 156 52.83 -13.59 47.48
N GLU A 157 53.49 -14.50 46.75
CA GLU A 157 53.96 -14.25 45.39
C GLU A 157 52.79 -14.05 44.41
N ASN A 158 51.80 -14.95 44.43
CA ASN A 158 50.57 -14.79 43.63
C ASN A 158 49.90 -13.44 43.91
N ARG A 159 49.74 -13.07 45.19
CA ARG A 159 49.15 -11.78 45.59
C ARG A 159 49.92 -10.58 45.02
N LYS A 160 51.26 -10.62 45.03
CA LYS A 160 52.12 -9.56 44.46
C LYS A 160 51.95 -9.45 42.94
N ILE A 161 51.92 -10.58 42.23
CA ILE A 161 51.67 -10.63 40.78
C ILE A 161 50.29 -10.01 40.46
N THR A 162 49.22 -10.42 41.16
CA THR A 162 47.88 -9.84 40.93
C THR A 162 47.85 -8.33 41.18
N THR A 163 48.57 -7.81 42.18
CA THR A 163 48.63 -6.36 42.42
C THR A 163 49.40 -5.60 41.34
N GLU A 164 50.48 -6.15 40.78
CA GLU A 164 51.25 -5.48 39.73
C GLU A 164 50.49 -5.50 38.37
N ASN A 165 49.79 -6.59 38.05
CA ASN A 165 48.88 -6.67 36.89
C ASN A 165 47.67 -5.74 37.02
N ALA A 166 47.11 -5.58 38.22
CA ALA A 166 46.04 -4.60 38.47
C ALA A 166 46.55 -3.15 38.30
N LYS A 167 47.79 -2.87 38.72
CA LYS A 167 48.46 -1.57 38.60
C LYS A 167 48.72 -1.18 37.15
N SER A 168 49.28 -2.10 36.36
CA SER A 168 49.50 -1.89 34.92
C SER A 168 48.16 -1.73 34.19
N SER A 169 47.16 -2.56 34.53
CA SER A 169 45.81 -2.51 33.95
C SER A 169 45.13 -1.15 34.19
N LEU A 170 45.17 -0.64 35.43
CA LEU A 170 44.64 0.69 35.76
C LEU A 170 45.41 1.82 35.07
N LYS A 171 46.76 1.74 35.02
CA LYS A 171 47.59 2.77 34.37
C LYS A 171 47.24 2.92 32.89
N ASN A 172 47.18 1.81 32.16
CA ASN A 172 46.79 1.75 30.75
C ASN A 172 45.38 2.31 30.49
N ILE A 173 44.40 1.97 31.33
CA ILE A 173 43.02 2.46 31.22
C ILE A 173 42.97 3.98 31.39
N ILE A 174 43.60 4.53 32.43
CA ILE A 174 43.60 5.98 32.68
C ILE A 174 44.35 6.75 31.57
N THR A 175 45.48 6.23 31.09
CA THR A 175 46.20 6.80 29.93
C THR A 175 45.34 6.79 28.68
N THR A 176 44.62 5.70 28.41
CA THR A 176 43.72 5.61 27.25
C THR A 176 42.57 6.62 27.36
N ILE A 177 41.96 6.76 28.55
CA ILE A 177 40.92 7.77 28.82
C ILE A 177 41.45 9.18 28.57
N ASN A 178 42.63 9.52 29.10
CA ASN A 178 43.26 10.83 28.88
C ASN A 178 43.51 11.10 27.38
N ASN A 179 44.01 10.12 26.64
CA ASN A 179 44.25 10.26 25.20
C ASN A 179 42.93 10.46 24.40
N PHE A 180 41.83 9.83 24.81
CA PHE A 180 40.49 10.09 24.25
C PHE A 180 39.98 11.51 24.57
N TRP A 181 40.22 12.04 25.77
CA TRP A 181 39.87 13.44 26.10
C TRP A 181 40.69 14.43 25.26
N CYS A 182 42.01 14.23 25.13
CA CYS A 182 42.84 15.08 24.27
C CYS A 182 42.41 15.03 22.79
N LEU A 183 42.01 13.86 22.28
CA LEU A 183 41.46 13.72 20.93
C LEU A 183 40.13 14.48 20.78
N LYS A 184 39.22 14.35 21.76
CA LYS A 184 37.92 15.04 21.78
C LYS A 184 38.10 16.56 21.78
N ASP A 185 38.95 17.09 22.65
CA ASP A 185 39.18 18.53 22.77
C ASP A 185 39.90 19.10 21.52
N GLY A 186 40.82 18.33 20.93
CA GLY A 186 41.46 18.67 19.65
C GLY A 186 40.47 18.69 18.47
N LEU A 187 39.61 17.67 18.37
CA LEU A 187 38.54 17.59 17.36
C LEU A 187 37.54 18.74 17.53
N HIS A 188 37.09 19.01 18.75
CA HIS A 188 36.17 20.09 19.08
C HIS A 188 36.76 21.47 18.72
N THR A 189 38.05 21.68 19.01
CA THR A 189 38.79 22.89 18.61
C THR A 189 38.91 23.01 17.08
N ALA A 190 39.10 21.91 16.36
CA ALA A 190 39.13 21.90 14.89
C ALA A 190 37.76 22.19 14.26
N VAL A 191 36.66 21.69 14.86
CA VAL A 191 35.28 22.01 14.45
C VAL A 191 34.95 23.48 14.72
N LEU A 192 35.27 24.00 15.91
CA LEU A 192 35.11 25.43 16.25
C LEU A 192 35.87 26.36 15.30
N LYS A 193 37.05 25.95 14.80
CA LYS A 193 37.82 26.72 13.80
C LYS A 193 37.27 26.62 12.36
N LYS A 194 36.40 25.65 12.05
CA LYS A 194 35.88 25.41 10.69
C LYS A 194 34.43 25.87 10.46
N LEU A 195 33.68 26.22 11.51
CA LEU A 195 32.24 26.52 11.39
C LEU A 195 31.96 28.03 11.24
N PRO A 196 31.43 28.52 10.11
CA PRO A 196 31.13 29.94 9.93
C PRO A 196 29.78 30.33 10.56
N GLY A 197 29.76 31.43 11.32
CA GLY A 197 28.63 32.36 11.39
C GLY A 197 27.31 31.96 12.09
N VAL A 198 27.02 30.68 12.36
CA VAL A 198 25.71 30.28 12.93
C VAL A 198 25.63 30.59 14.44
N VAL A 199 25.03 31.74 14.77
CA VAL A 199 24.91 32.28 16.14
C VAL A 199 24.25 31.28 17.11
N SER A 200 23.18 30.60 16.70
CA SER A 200 22.45 29.65 17.56
C SER A 200 23.29 28.46 18.00
N CYS A 201 24.05 27.84 17.08
CA CYS A 201 24.97 26.75 17.43
C CYS A 201 26.05 27.21 18.42
N ARG A 202 26.53 28.46 18.28
CA ARG A 202 27.53 29.05 19.17
C ARG A 202 26.98 29.32 20.58
N GLN A 203 25.69 29.61 20.73
CA GLN A 203 25.05 29.81 22.03
C GLN A 203 24.91 28.47 22.77
N ASN A 204 24.37 27.43 22.13
CA ASN A 204 24.22 26.11 22.77
C ASN A 204 25.58 25.54 23.20
N LEU A 205 26.58 25.55 22.31
CA LEU A 205 27.95 25.14 22.65
C LEU A 205 28.61 26.00 23.74
N SER A 206 28.14 27.22 23.98
CA SER A 206 28.62 28.07 25.08
C SER A 206 27.94 27.78 26.41
N ILE A 207 26.70 27.28 26.40
CA ILE A 207 25.97 26.84 27.60
C ILE A 207 26.58 25.52 28.08
N ASP A 208 26.72 24.53 27.18
CA ASP A 208 27.37 23.24 27.46
C ASP A 208 28.78 23.44 28.03
N LEU A 209 29.54 24.42 27.51
CA LEU A 209 30.89 24.74 27.98
C LEU A 209 30.88 25.29 29.42
N GLU A 210 29.92 26.15 29.78
CA GLU A 210 29.83 26.72 31.13
C GLU A 210 29.31 25.69 32.14
N GLU A 211 28.40 24.81 31.74
CA GLU A 211 28.01 23.64 32.55
C GLU A 211 29.19 22.71 32.80
N VAL A 212 29.99 22.38 31.78
CA VAL A 212 31.21 21.55 31.93
C VAL A 212 32.27 22.22 32.81
N LYS A 213 32.39 23.56 32.81
CA LYS A 213 33.23 24.28 33.77
C LYS A 213 32.68 24.21 35.19
N ASN A 214 31.37 24.43 35.38
CA ASN A 214 30.72 24.38 36.69
C ASN A 214 30.81 22.97 37.31
N LEU A 215 30.62 21.92 36.50
CA LEU A 215 30.86 20.53 36.90
C LEU A 215 32.34 20.27 37.26
N ARG A 216 33.30 20.87 36.53
CA ARG A 216 34.73 20.77 36.85
C ARG A 216 35.09 21.51 38.15
N LEU A 217 34.48 22.66 38.43
CA LEU A 217 34.67 23.43 39.67
C LEU A 217 34.08 22.69 40.87
N THR A 218 32.83 22.25 40.80
CA THR A 218 32.17 21.46 41.87
C THR A 218 32.87 20.12 42.13
N PHE A 219 33.36 19.43 41.09
CA PHE A 219 34.22 18.25 41.27
C PHE A 219 35.54 18.58 41.97
N SER A 220 36.16 19.73 41.66
CA SER A 220 37.38 20.19 42.32
C SER A 220 37.13 20.53 43.80
N GLU A 221 36.02 21.18 44.12
CA GLU A 221 35.59 21.39 45.52
C GLU A 221 35.31 20.06 46.24
N LEU A 222 34.63 19.12 45.59
CA LEU A 222 34.33 17.80 46.17
C LEU A 222 35.62 17.03 46.46
N HIS A 223 36.60 17.10 45.57
CA HIS A 223 37.92 16.52 45.78
C HIS A 223 38.69 17.21 46.93
N LEU A 224 38.59 18.53 47.07
CA LEU A 224 39.16 19.26 48.22
C LEU A 224 38.47 18.89 49.54
N LYS A 225 37.14 18.79 49.56
CA LYS A 225 36.35 18.32 50.72
C LYS A 225 36.73 16.88 51.10
N HIS A 226 36.84 15.99 50.11
CA HIS A 226 37.30 14.61 50.33
C HIS A 226 38.73 14.54 50.88
N LYS A 227 39.66 15.35 50.35
CA LYS A 227 41.03 15.45 50.88
C LYS A 227 41.06 15.97 52.33
N SER A 228 40.22 16.94 52.67
CA SER A 228 40.08 17.44 54.04
C SER A 228 39.58 16.34 54.98
N LEU A 229 38.46 15.71 54.62
CA LEU A 229 37.81 14.67 55.43
C LEU A 229 38.70 13.41 55.58
N ALA A 230 39.46 13.04 54.54
CA ALA A 230 40.45 11.97 54.64
C ALA A 230 41.62 12.32 55.60
N SER A 231 42.00 13.61 55.67
CA SER A 231 43.04 14.08 56.60
C SER A 231 42.52 14.10 58.05
N GLU A 232 41.26 14.48 58.24
CA GLU A 232 40.54 14.46 59.52
C GLU A 232 40.33 13.03 60.05
N LEU A 233 39.95 12.09 59.18
CA LEU A 233 39.87 10.67 59.52
C LEU A 233 41.23 10.07 59.93
N LEU A 234 42.31 10.46 59.25
CA LEU A 234 43.67 10.06 59.65
C LEU A 234 44.04 10.62 61.02
N PHE A 235 43.76 11.91 61.27
CA PHE A 235 43.98 12.53 62.59
C PHE A 235 43.19 11.83 63.70
N HIS A 236 41.91 11.51 63.48
CA HIS A 236 41.11 10.76 64.45
C HIS A 236 41.66 9.35 64.71
N ARG A 237 42.12 8.63 63.68
CA ARG A 237 42.68 7.29 63.83
C ARG A 237 43.99 7.31 64.62
N ASP A 238 44.86 8.30 64.36
CA ASP A 238 46.14 8.42 65.03
C ASP A 238 45.96 8.96 66.47
N LEU A 239 44.92 9.76 66.73
CA LEU A 239 44.47 10.14 68.08
C LEU A 239 43.92 8.95 68.87
N ASP A 240 43.08 8.09 68.27
CA ASP A 240 42.63 6.85 68.92
C ASP A 240 43.81 5.91 69.23
N ALA A 241 44.74 5.73 68.29
CA ALA A 241 45.95 4.94 68.52
C ALA A 241 46.77 5.49 69.72
N LYS A 242 46.93 6.81 69.83
CA LYS A 242 47.58 7.48 70.97
C LYS A 242 46.80 7.29 72.27
N ASN A 243 45.47 7.41 72.25
CA ASN A 243 44.62 7.21 73.42
C ASN A 243 44.67 5.75 73.90
N LYS A 244 44.63 4.79 72.98
CA LYS A 244 44.73 3.34 73.24
C LYS A 244 46.10 2.95 73.79
N ALA A 245 47.18 3.61 73.35
CA ALA A 245 48.51 3.48 73.94
C ALA A 245 48.58 4.07 75.36
N ASN A 246 48.03 5.27 75.58
CA ASN A 246 47.92 5.88 76.91
C ASN A 246 47.11 5.02 77.89
N LEU A 247 45.99 4.45 77.45
CA LEU A 247 45.12 3.60 78.28
C LEU A 247 45.83 2.30 78.67
N ARG A 248 46.57 1.68 77.75
CA ARG A 248 47.45 0.53 78.07
C ARG A 248 48.53 0.88 79.09
N ARG A 249 49.17 2.06 78.96
CA ARG A 249 50.21 2.51 79.90
C ARG A 249 49.62 2.79 81.29
N LEU A 250 48.52 3.54 81.37
CA LEU A 250 47.76 3.79 82.61
C LEU A 250 47.26 2.51 83.27
N LYS A 251 46.88 1.49 82.49
CA LYS A 251 46.52 0.17 83.02
C LYS A 251 47.73 -0.51 83.68
N GLY A 252 48.91 -0.48 83.05
CA GLY A 252 50.14 -1.01 83.65
C GLY A 252 50.62 -0.22 84.88
N GLU A 253 50.48 1.12 84.86
CA GLU A 253 50.73 1.99 86.03
C GLU A 253 49.79 1.64 87.21
N LEU A 254 48.52 1.37 86.93
CA LEU A 254 47.55 0.91 87.93
C LEU A 254 47.87 -0.50 88.44
N GLU A 255 48.24 -1.43 87.56
CA GLU A 255 48.61 -2.80 87.95
C GLU A 255 49.89 -2.83 88.81
N SER A 256 50.87 -1.96 88.55
CA SER A 256 52.04 -1.77 89.43
C SER A 256 51.64 -1.21 90.80
N THR A 257 50.88 -0.12 90.83
CA THR A 257 50.51 0.54 92.10
C THR A 257 49.55 -0.28 92.95
N VAL A 258 48.75 -1.18 92.36
CA VAL A 258 47.99 -2.19 93.11
C VAL A 258 48.92 -3.22 93.74
N ALA A 259 49.91 -3.75 93.01
CA ALA A 259 50.88 -4.69 93.58
C ALA A 259 51.74 -4.07 94.70
N GLU A 260 52.16 -2.81 94.54
CA GLU A 260 52.87 -2.03 95.58
C GLU A 260 52.00 -1.82 96.84
N LEU A 261 50.69 -1.58 96.68
CA LEU A 261 49.74 -1.46 97.78
C LEU A 261 49.47 -2.80 98.48
N GLU A 262 49.35 -3.89 97.71
CA GLU A 262 49.22 -5.25 98.24
C GLU A 262 50.47 -5.63 99.05
N GLU A 263 51.68 -5.34 98.55
CA GLU A 263 52.92 -5.56 99.31
C GLU A 263 52.97 -4.70 100.59
N SER A 264 52.58 -3.42 100.49
CA SER A 264 52.51 -2.53 101.65
C SER A 264 51.53 -3.02 102.73
N ASN A 265 50.41 -3.64 102.34
CA ASN A 265 49.45 -4.22 103.28
C ASN A 265 50.00 -5.50 103.94
N HIS A 266 50.72 -6.35 103.22
CA HIS A 266 51.40 -7.51 103.82
C HIS A 266 52.45 -7.07 104.86
N ARG A 267 53.22 -6.01 104.57
CA ARG A 267 54.19 -5.41 105.50
C ARG A 267 53.53 -4.75 106.73
N LEU A 268 52.30 -4.26 106.60
CA LEU A 268 51.53 -3.71 107.71
C LEU A 268 51.02 -4.81 108.65
N ALA A 269 50.47 -5.90 108.11
CA ALA A 269 50.01 -7.04 108.91
C ALA A 269 51.13 -7.62 109.80
N THR A 270 52.36 -7.75 109.27
CA THR A 270 53.52 -8.20 110.06
C THR A 270 53.92 -7.25 111.19
N LEU A 271 53.63 -5.94 111.08
CA LEU A 271 53.91 -4.96 112.13
C LEU A 271 52.80 -4.91 113.20
N GLU A 272 51.57 -5.28 112.87
CA GLU A 272 50.49 -5.42 113.85
C GLU A 272 50.71 -6.66 114.75
N GLU A 273 51.23 -7.77 114.20
CA GLU A 273 51.62 -8.95 114.99
C GLU A 273 52.80 -8.68 115.96
N GLU A 274 53.74 -7.79 115.61
CA GLU A 274 54.80 -7.33 116.53
C GLU A 274 54.27 -6.36 117.62
N GLY A 275 53.11 -5.73 117.40
CA GLY A 275 52.60 -4.63 118.22
C GLY A 275 51.93 -5.01 119.55
N GLU A 276 51.39 -6.23 119.69
CA GLU A 276 50.67 -6.65 120.91
C GLU A 276 51.61 -6.99 122.10
N GLY A 277 52.92 -7.15 121.86
CA GLY A 277 53.85 -7.67 122.86
C GLY A 277 54.21 -6.75 124.04
N ALA A 278 53.84 -5.46 124.05
CA ALA A 278 54.45 -4.49 124.97
C ALA A 278 53.56 -3.32 125.45
N LYS A 279 52.63 -3.54 126.39
CA LYS A 279 51.99 -2.46 127.20
C LYS A 279 51.76 -2.86 128.66
N GLY A 280 52.25 -2.04 129.60
CA GLY A 280 51.90 -2.16 131.02
C GLY A 280 52.67 -1.24 131.98
N ALA A 281 52.07 -0.10 132.37
CA ALA A 281 52.45 0.72 133.54
C ALA A 281 51.30 1.69 133.91
N VAL A 282 51.18 2.07 135.20
CA VAL A 282 50.11 2.90 135.82
C VAL A 282 50.74 3.73 136.97
N LEU A 283 50.09 4.81 137.48
CA LEU A 283 50.00 5.27 138.91
C LEU A 283 49.49 6.76 139.07
N PRO A 284 49.05 7.27 140.27
CA PRO A 284 48.00 8.34 140.38
C PRO A 284 48.12 9.47 141.48
N VAL A 285 47.32 10.55 141.32
CA VAL A 285 46.45 11.36 142.27
C VAL A 285 46.89 11.78 143.72
N LEU A 286 46.60 13.03 144.19
CA LEU A 286 45.97 13.45 145.52
C LEU A 286 46.00 14.99 145.87
N SER A 287 45.30 15.47 146.96
CA SER A 287 45.13 16.92 147.34
C SER A 287 44.69 17.34 148.80
N VAL A 288 45.35 18.39 149.38
CA VAL A 288 44.89 19.61 150.18
C VAL A 288 44.12 19.59 151.56
N GLY A 289 44.48 20.51 152.50
CA GLY A 289 43.74 21.04 153.70
C GLY A 289 44.58 22.05 154.58
N SER A 290 44.17 22.78 155.66
CA SER A 290 42.84 23.27 156.17
C SER A 290 42.88 24.18 157.47
N THR A 291 42.34 25.43 157.42
CA THR A 291 41.63 26.26 158.48
C THR A 291 42.31 26.99 159.71
N GLN A 292 41.54 27.84 160.44
CA GLN A 292 41.88 28.87 161.48
C GLN A 292 41.16 28.66 162.86
N VAL A 293 41.27 29.64 163.80
CA VAL A 293 40.23 30.01 164.81
C VAL A 293 40.28 31.53 165.17
N ALA A 294 39.26 32.13 165.80
CA ALA A 294 39.16 33.62 166.01
C ALA A 294 38.32 34.10 167.25
N GLY A 295 38.35 35.41 167.55
CA GLY A 295 37.62 36.15 168.63
C GLY A 295 37.91 37.67 168.61
N VAL A 296 37.63 38.57 169.58
CA VAL A 296 36.77 38.67 170.81
C VAL A 296 37.09 40.03 171.50
N LYS A 297 36.28 40.85 172.21
CA LYS A 297 34.82 41.20 172.32
C LYS A 297 34.69 42.52 173.16
N ALA A 298 33.95 43.56 172.73
CA ALA A 298 33.36 44.63 173.60
C ALA A 298 32.27 45.42 172.86
N ARG A 299 31.14 45.79 173.51
CA ARG A 299 29.94 46.28 172.81
C ARG A 299 29.03 47.17 173.69
N ASP A 300 29.32 48.48 173.81
CA ASP A 300 28.26 49.50 173.96
C ASP A 300 28.57 50.85 173.30
N LYS A 301 28.87 50.80 172.01
CA LYS A 301 28.32 51.81 171.09
C LYS A 301 26.91 51.36 170.64
N GLN A 302 26.23 50.45 171.36
CA GLN A 302 25.66 49.24 170.76
C GLN A 302 24.53 49.51 169.77
N LYS A 303 23.79 50.61 169.83
CA LYS A 303 22.81 50.92 168.79
C LYS A 303 23.48 51.45 167.51
N ASP A 304 24.30 52.50 167.59
CA ASP A 304 25.13 52.95 166.47
C ASP A 304 26.07 51.83 165.98
N LEU A 305 26.54 50.96 166.88
CA LEU A 305 27.32 49.77 166.52
C LEU A 305 26.46 48.70 165.85
N HIS A 306 25.18 48.55 166.17
CA HIS A 306 24.29 47.57 165.54
C HIS A 306 23.80 48.10 164.18
N ASP A 307 23.56 49.40 164.05
CA ASP A 307 23.21 50.05 162.78
C ASP A 307 24.46 50.15 161.88
N MET A 308 25.66 50.36 162.46
CA MET A 308 26.94 50.24 161.74
C MET A 308 27.35 48.78 161.48
N GLU A 309 26.97 47.81 162.32
CA GLU A 309 27.16 46.36 162.11
C GLU A 309 26.17 45.83 161.06
N SER A 310 24.94 46.36 160.98
CA SER A 310 24.02 46.06 159.89
C SER A 310 24.46 46.72 158.60
N ASN A 311 24.92 47.98 158.62
CA ASN A 311 25.46 48.63 157.42
C ASN A 311 26.78 47.99 156.97
N LEU A 312 27.66 47.58 157.88
CA LEU A 312 28.85 46.79 157.56
C LEU A 312 28.48 45.41 157.03
N LYS A 313 27.45 44.77 157.60
CA LYS A 313 26.97 43.48 157.12
C LYS A 313 26.32 43.59 155.74
N GLU A 314 25.48 44.59 155.49
CA GLU A 314 24.91 44.88 154.17
C GLU A 314 26.00 45.21 153.15
N LEU A 315 27.02 45.99 153.53
CA LEU A 315 28.20 46.24 152.68
C LEU A 315 29.03 44.97 152.46
N LEU A 316 29.19 44.10 153.46
CA LEU A 316 29.92 42.84 153.34
C LEU A 316 29.15 41.83 152.49
N ASP A 317 27.84 41.76 152.63
CA ASP A 317 26.92 40.92 151.85
C ASP A 317 26.84 41.45 150.40
N GLN A 318 26.85 42.77 150.19
CA GLN A 318 26.93 43.41 148.86
C GLN A 318 28.31 43.25 148.21
N VAL A 319 29.40 43.27 148.97
CA VAL A 319 30.75 42.93 148.48
C VAL A 319 30.83 41.44 148.17
N SER A 320 30.17 40.59 148.96
CA SER A 320 30.11 39.14 148.73
C SER A 320 29.27 38.79 147.50
N SER A 321 28.13 39.45 147.29
CA SER A 321 27.31 39.27 146.07
C SER A 321 28.08 39.73 144.84
N ARG A 322 28.68 40.94 144.88
CA ARG A 322 29.57 41.44 143.80
C ARG A 322 30.77 40.53 143.55
N LEU A 323 31.32 39.88 144.57
CA LEU A 323 32.42 38.92 144.41
C LEU A 323 31.95 37.60 143.77
N VAL A 324 30.73 37.15 144.06
CA VAL A 324 30.10 35.98 143.40
C VAL A 324 29.73 36.31 141.96
N GLU A 325 29.16 37.49 141.69
CA GLU A 325 28.90 38.02 140.35
C GLU A 325 30.20 38.15 139.53
N LEU A 326 31.26 38.73 140.10
CA LEU A 326 32.55 38.87 139.44
C LEU A 326 33.18 37.51 139.13
N LYS A 327 33.00 36.51 140.01
CA LYS A 327 33.43 35.12 139.75
C LYS A 327 32.59 34.46 138.65
N SER A 328 31.26 34.60 138.65
CA SER A 328 30.41 34.00 137.62
C SER A 328 30.65 34.62 136.24
N LEU A 329 30.90 35.94 136.18
CA LEU A 329 31.34 36.65 134.97
C LEU A 329 32.75 36.23 134.53
N HIS A 330 33.65 35.90 135.47
CA HIS A 330 34.98 35.37 135.13
C HIS A 330 34.89 33.95 134.52
N GLU A 331 34.07 33.07 135.10
CA GLU A 331 33.79 31.74 134.55
C GLU A 331 33.08 31.80 133.19
N GLU A 332 32.15 32.74 133.00
CA GLU A 332 31.51 32.96 131.69
C GLU A 332 32.54 33.47 130.65
N ARG A 333 33.43 34.38 131.05
CA ARG A 333 34.55 34.81 130.20
C ARG A 333 35.49 33.65 129.85
N ILE A 334 35.74 32.71 130.77
CA ILE A 334 36.51 31.48 130.49
C ILE A 334 35.75 30.60 129.47
N ARG A 335 34.44 30.37 129.65
CA ARG A 335 33.61 29.61 128.70
C ARG A 335 33.63 30.22 127.30
N ILE A 336 33.48 31.54 127.18
CA ILE A 336 33.50 32.25 125.90
C ILE A 336 34.89 32.14 125.23
N LEU A 337 35.98 32.27 126.00
CA LEU A 337 37.33 32.10 125.48
C LEU A 337 37.59 30.66 125.00
N GLN A 338 37.08 29.65 125.72
CA GLN A 338 37.15 28.25 125.30
C GLN A 338 36.42 28.02 123.97
N GLN A 339 35.17 28.49 123.86
CA GLN A 339 34.38 28.42 122.62
C GLN A 339 35.06 29.13 121.44
N LEU A 340 35.70 30.28 121.67
CA LEU A 340 36.46 30.99 120.64
C LEU A 340 37.69 30.18 120.18
N CYS A 341 38.39 29.49 121.08
CA CYS A 341 39.48 28.58 120.72
C CYS A 341 38.98 27.39 119.90
N ASP A 342 37.87 26.75 120.30
CA ASP A 342 37.28 25.60 119.60
C ASP A 342 36.78 25.99 118.20
N LEU A 343 36.16 27.17 118.06
CA LEU A 343 35.76 27.74 116.78
C LEU A 343 36.98 28.06 115.89
N GLN A 344 38.04 28.67 116.46
CA GLN A 344 39.26 28.98 115.71
C GLN A 344 39.97 27.71 115.24
N ASN A 345 39.98 26.66 116.06
CA ASN A 345 40.54 25.36 115.69
C ASN A 345 39.70 24.66 114.62
N SER A 346 38.37 24.72 114.72
CA SER A 346 37.45 24.24 113.67
C SER A 346 37.69 24.96 112.32
N LEU A 347 37.92 26.28 112.34
CA LEU A 347 38.23 27.06 111.14
C LEU A 347 39.62 26.72 110.56
N LYS A 348 40.64 26.50 111.40
CA LYS A 348 41.96 25.99 110.97
C LYS A 348 41.79 24.63 110.28
N ASN A 349 41.05 23.71 110.89
CA ASN A 349 40.79 22.38 110.35
C ASN A 349 40.08 22.46 108.99
N LEU A 350 39.04 23.28 108.85
CA LEU A 350 38.36 23.50 107.57
C LEU A 350 39.30 24.08 106.49
N LYS A 351 40.19 25.02 106.88
CA LYS A 351 41.21 25.54 105.97
C LYS A 351 42.20 24.46 105.54
N CYS A 352 42.67 23.62 106.47
CA CYS A 352 43.56 22.50 106.18
C CYS A 352 42.90 21.44 105.29
N ILE A 353 41.61 21.13 105.50
CA ILE A 353 40.82 20.23 104.66
C ILE A 353 40.67 20.80 103.25
N THR A 354 40.27 22.06 103.10
CA THR A 354 40.08 22.69 101.78
C THR A 354 41.39 22.94 101.03
N SER A 355 42.51 23.12 101.74
CA SER A 355 43.86 23.10 101.15
C SER A 355 44.45 21.70 100.94
N SER A 356 43.79 20.63 101.41
CA SER A 356 44.29 19.27 101.28
C SER A 356 44.23 18.80 99.83
N ARG A 357 45.28 18.10 99.38
CA ARG A 357 45.38 17.51 98.05
C ARG A 357 44.21 16.58 97.73
N ALA A 358 43.66 15.89 98.73
CA ALA A 358 42.48 15.03 98.55
C ALA A 358 41.21 15.83 98.20
N PHE A 359 40.95 16.94 98.90
CA PHE A 359 39.80 17.80 98.63
C PHE A 359 39.94 18.50 97.26
N GLN A 360 41.15 18.95 96.92
CA GLN A 360 41.44 19.55 95.61
C GLN A 360 41.23 18.54 94.47
N LEU A 361 41.74 17.30 94.61
CA LEU A 361 41.49 16.22 93.64
C LEU A 361 40.00 15.94 93.45
N VAL A 362 39.20 15.88 94.53
CA VAL A 362 37.75 15.66 94.44
C VAL A 362 37.06 16.85 93.75
N ARG A 363 37.41 18.09 94.10
CA ARG A 363 36.87 19.30 93.45
C ARG A 363 37.18 19.33 91.95
N ASP A 364 38.42 19.02 91.58
CA ASP A 364 38.89 19.10 90.20
C ASP A 364 38.30 17.96 89.35
N GLN A 365 38.10 16.78 89.95
CA GLN A 365 37.34 15.68 89.35
C GLN A 365 35.84 16.00 89.21
N ILE A 366 35.24 16.73 90.16
CA ILE A 366 33.85 17.22 90.03
C ILE A 366 33.73 18.21 88.87
N GLU A 367 34.61 19.21 88.77
CA GLU A 367 34.55 20.19 87.68
C GLU A 367 34.81 19.54 86.31
N LYS A 368 35.71 18.55 86.24
CA LYS A 368 35.91 17.69 85.06
C LYS A 368 34.68 16.83 84.73
N SER A 369 33.96 16.32 85.73
CA SER A 369 32.71 15.57 85.48
C SER A 369 31.61 16.50 84.95
N LYS A 370 31.57 17.74 85.44
CA LYS A 370 30.64 18.80 85.02
C LYS A 370 30.92 19.29 83.58
N SER A 371 32.18 19.44 83.17
CA SER A 371 32.50 19.72 81.76
C SER A 371 32.11 18.55 80.85
N GLY A 372 32.36 17.31 81.28
CA GLY A 372 31.91 16.11 80.56
C GLY A 372 30.39 16.01 80.40
N VAL A 373 29.61 16.40 81.41
CA VAL A 373 28.13 16.46 81.30
C VAL A 373 27.69 17.49 80.24
N LEU A 374 28.36 18.65 80.14
CA LEU A 374 28.08 19.64 79.09
C LEU A 374 28.45 19.13 77.69
N GLU A 375 29.55 18.38 77.55
CA GLU A 375 29.93 17.71 76.31
C GLU A 375 28.88 16.67 75.88
N TYR A 376 28.39 15.84 76.82
CA TYR A 376 27.30 14.89 76.55
C TYR A 376 25.98 15.58 76.21
N GLN A 377 25.66 16.72 76.83
CA GLN A 377 24.47 17.51 76.47
C GLN A 377 24.57 18.03 75.03
N ALA A 378 25.71 18.62 74.63
CA ALA A 378 25.92 19.10 73.26
C ALA A 378 25.85 17.97 72.22
N LEU A 379 26.37 16.78 72.55
CA LEU A 379 26.22 15.58 71.71
C LEU A 379 24.75 15.11 71.61
N PHE A 380 23.99 15.17 72.71
CA PHE A 380 22.57 14.83 72.71
C PHE A 380 21.73 15.81 71.86
N GLU A 381 21.97 17.12 72.00
CA GLU A 381 21.32 18.16 71.18
C GLU A 381 21.62 17.96 69.69
N LYS A 382 22.87 17.64 69.33
CA LYS A 382 23.27 17.28 67.96
C LYS A 382 22.54 16.03 67.45
N LEU A 383 22.47 14.96 68.26
CA LEU A 383 21.74 13.73 67.90
C LEU A 383 20.24 13.97 67.73
N GLN A 384 19.65 14.87 68.52
CA GLN A 384 18.24 15.25 68.38
C GLN A 384 17.98 15.96 67.04
N VAL A 385 18.86 16.86 66.63
CA VAL A 385 18.82 17.50 65.30
C VAL A 385 19.07 16.49 64.18
N GLU A 386 20.00 15.54 64.33
CA GLU A 386 20.21 14.47 63.33
C GLU A 386 18.99 13.56 63.19
N LYS A 387 18.31 13.21 64.30
CA LYS A 387 17.06 12.45 64.31
C LYS A 387 15.92 13.19 63.59
N ASP A 388 15.78 14.50 63.77
CA ASP A 388 14.77 15.28 63.04
C ASP A 388 15.11 15.44 61.54
N ASN A 389 16.39 15.55 61.19
CA ASN A 389 16.84 15.52 59.80
C ASN A 389 16.61 14.16 59.12
N LEU A 390 16.73 13.04 59.85
CA LEU A 390 16.40 11.71 59.35
C LEU A 390 14.90 11.57 59.07
N ALA A 391 14.03 12.04 59.98
CA ALA A 391 12.59 12.05 59.77
C ALA A 391 12.16 12.90 58.56
N TRP A 392 12.87 14.00 58.26
CA TRP A 392 12.66 14.76 57.02
C TRP A 392 13.09 14.00 55.76
N LYS A 393 14.25 13.34 55.77
CA LYS A 393 14.71 12.50 54.65
C LYS A 393 13.80 11.30 54.41
N GLU A 394 13.22 10.72 55.46
CA GLU A 394 12.25 9.63 55.36
C GLU A 394 10.98 10.10 54.62
N ARG A 395 10.42 11.26 55.01
CA ARG A 395 9.29 11.88 54.30
C ARG A 395 9.62 12.22 52.84
N GLU A 396 10.81 12.74 52.59
CA GLU A 396 11.30 13.02 51.23
C GLU A 396 11.39 11.73 50.40
N TRP A 397 11.77 10.60 51.02
CA TRP A 397 11.83 9.29 50.37
C TRP A 397 10.44 8.75 50.03
N TYR A 398 9.47 8.84 50.94
CA TYR A 398 8.07 8.48 50.65
C TYR A 398 7.49 9.30 49.48
N ILE A 399 7.69 10.62 49.47
CA ILE A 399 7.23 11.49 48.37
C ILE A 399 7.89 11.09 47.04
N LYS A 400 9.18 10.74 47.04
CA LYS A 400 9.88 10.24 45.85
C LYS A 400 9.35 8.87 45.39
N ASN A 401 8.97 7.99 46.31
CA ASN A 401 8.32 6.72 45.97
C ASN A 401 6.94 6.95 45.34
N ASP A 402 6.08 7.77 45.93
CA ASP A 402 4.75 8.11 45.38
C ASP A 402 4.87 8.69 43.96
N ILE A 403 5.86 9.57 43.73
CA ILE A 403 6.17 10.13 42.41
C ILE A 403 6.65 9.03 41.44
N ALA A 404 7.50 8.11 41.87
CA ALA A 404 7.93 6.97 41.05
C ALA A 404 6.76 6.05 40.67
N ASP A 405 5.85 5.76 41.61
CA ASP A 405 4.63 4.98 41.37
C ASP A 405 3.66 5.69 40.42
N ILE A 406 3.59 7.03 40.46
CA ILE A 406 2.83 7.84 39.48
C ILE A 406 3.48 7.71 38.09
N PHE A 407 4.80 7.85 37.98
CA PHE A 407 5.50 7.68 36.71
C PHE A 407 5.35 6.26 36.14
N GLN A 408 5.47 5.22 36.96
CA GLN A 408 5.32 3.82 36.51
C GLN A 408 3.90 3.54 35.99
N ARG A 409 2.86 4.09 36.65
CA ARG A 409 1.48 4.04 36.14
C ARG A 409 1.30 4.82 34.83
N SER A 410 1.93 5.99 34.71
CA SER A 410 1.89 6.80 33.48
C SER A 410 2.57 6.09 32.30
N VAL A 411 3.70 5.42 32.54
CA VAL A 411 4.37 4.56 31.55
C VAL A 411 3.47 3.39 31.15
N ALA A 412 2.88 2.66 32.11
CA ALA A 412 2.00 1.53 31.81
C ALA A 412 0.76 1.91 30.96
N VAL A 413 0.16 3.08 31.21
CA VAL A 413 -0.96 3.63 30.41
C VAL A 413 -0.49 4.09 29.02
N SER A 414 0.74 4.57 28.91
CA SER A 414 1.34 4.94 27.62
C SER A 414 1.65 3.70 26.79
N ASP A 415 2.22 2.66 27.40
CA ASP A 415 2.53 1.38 26.77
C ASP A 415 1.28 0.62 26.31
N SER A 416 0.20 0.62 27.12
CA SER A 416 -1.08 0.01 26.70
C SER A 416 -1.64 0.73 25.47
N ARG A 417 -1.66 2.08 25.48
CA ARG A 417 -2.10 2.87 24.33
C ARG A 417 -1.23 2.66 23.09
N VAL A 418 0.09 2.44 23.25
CA VAL A 418 0.99 2.09 22.15
C VAL A 418 0.71 0.66 21.64
N ALA A 419 0.34 -0.27 22.50
CA ALA A 419 -0.09 -1.61 22.10
C ALA A 419 -1.43 -1.59 21.34
N ASP A 420 -2.41 -0.83 21.81
CA ASP A 420 -3.71 -0.65 21.15
C ASP A 420 -3.55 -0.05 19.74
N LEU A 421 -2.79 1.04 19.63
CA LEU A 421 -2.48 1.67 18.33
C LEU A 421 -1.71 0.73 17.40
N ARG A 422 -0.80 -0.10 17.94
CA ARG A 422 -0.07 -1.12 17.16
C ARG A 422 -1.02 -2.21 16.65
N ALA A 423 -1.98 -2.64 17.45
CA ALA A 423 -2.99 -3.62 17.04
C ALA A 423 -3.89 -3.08 15.92
N GLU A 424 -4.39 -1.83 16.06
CA GLU A 424 -5.22 -1.20 15.04
C GLU A 424 -4.44 -0.97 13.73
N ILE A 425 -3.16 -0.59 13.79
CA ILE A 425 -2.29 -0.50 12.61
C ILE A 425 -2.16 -1.86 11.90
N GLN A 426 -1.99 -2.96 12.64
CA GLN A 426 -1.93 -4.31 12.04
C GLN A 426 -3.26 -4.72 11.40
N LYS A 427 -4.39 -4.38 12.04
CA LYS A 427 -5.73 -4.58 11.48
C LYS A 427 -5.92 -3.80 10.17
N MET A 428 -5.58 -2.52 10.14
CA MET A 428 -5.65 -1.69 8.93
C MET A 428 -4.72 -2.19 7.81
N ILE A 429 -3.54 -2.72 8.14
CA ILE A 429 -2.66 -3.40 7.18
C ILE A 429 -3.31 -4.66 6.61
N HIS A 430 -3.97 -5.47 7.44
CA HIS A 430 -4.68 -6.67 7.00
C HIS A 430 -5.87 -6.30 6.08
N GLU A 431 -6.72 -5.36 6.48
CA GLU A 431 -7.85 -4.86 5.69
C GLU A 431 -7.39 -4.33 4.32
N ARG A 432 -6.31 -3.52 4.29
CA ARG A 432 -5.67 -3.08 3.04
C ARG A 432 -5.24 -4.25 2.17
N ASN A 433 -4.57 -5.27 2.72
CA ASN A 433 -4.12 -6.43 1.97
C ASN A 433 -5.30 -7.23 1.39
N VAL A 434 -6.42 -7.34 2.12
CA VAL A 434 -7.65 -7.97 1.61
C VAL A 434 -8.24 -7.18 0.44
N ILE A 435 -8.29 -5.85 0.53
CA ILE A 435 -8.76 -4.98 -0.57
C ILE A 435 -7.82 -5.07 -1.78
N GLU A 436 -6.51 -5.03 -1.56
CA GLU A 436 -5.50 -5.13 -2.62
C GLU A 436 -5.57 -6.48 -3.35
N ASN A 437 -5.81 -7.58 -2.62
CA ASN A 437 -6.01 -8.89 -3.22
C ASN A 437 -7.33 -9.00 -3.99
N LYS A 438 -8.43 -8.47 -3.46
CA LYS A 438 -9.70 -8.37 -4.21
C LYS A 438 -9.53 -7.59 -5.52
N LEU A 439 -8.84 -6.44 -5.46
CA LEU A 439 -8.53 -5.63 -6.65
C LEU A 439 -7.65 -6.37 -7.67
N LYS A 440 -6.72 -7.24 -7.22
CA LYS A 440 -5.90 -8.08 -8.11
C LYS A 440 -6.73 -9.17 -8.80
N GLU A 441 -7.68 -9.80 -8.12
CA GLU A 441 -8.57 -10.78 -8.77
C GLU A 441 -9.58 -10.10 -9.71
N GLU A 442 -10.14 -8.95 -9.33
CA GLU A 442 -10.98 -8.12 -10.21
C GLU A 442 -10.20 -7.67 -11.47
N ALA A 443 -8.92 -7.32 -11.33
CA ALA A 443 -8.04 -6.99 -12.46
C ALA A 443 -7.63 -8.22 -13.30
N ARG A 444 -7.86 -9.45 -12.81
CA ARG A 444 -7.59 -10.70 -13.54
C ARG A 444 -8.77 -11.16 -14.39
N GLU A 445 -10.00 -10.73 -14.05
CA GLU A 445 -11.27 -10.94 -14.77
C GLU A 445 -11.09 -11.35 -16.24
N PRO A 446 -11.31 -12.63 -16.59
CA PRO A 446 -11.24 -13.09 -17.97
C PRO A 446 -12.23 -12.37 -18.89
N GLY A 447 -13.39 -11.97 -18.34
CA GLY A 447 -14.44 -11.22 -19.05
C GLY A 447 -13.90 -9.93 -19.68
N ARG A 448 -13.18 -9.10 -18.92
CA ARG A 448 -12.59 -7.86 -19.46
C ARG A 448 -11.61 -8.11 -20.60
N LYS A 449 -10.79 -9.16 -20.52
CA LYS A 449 -9.84 -9.53 -21.60
C LYS A 449 -10.57 -10.04 -22.84
N HIS A 450 -11.62 -10.86 -22.65
CA HIS A 450 -12.45 -11.37 -23.73
C HIS A 450 -13.21 -10.23 -24.45
N VAL A 451 -13.86 -9.33 -23.71
CA VAL A 451 -14.56 -8.16 -24.28
C VAL A 451 -13.59 -7.27 -25.06
N ILE A 452 -12.40 -6.97 -24.53
CA ILE A 452 -11.38 -6.19 -25.25
C ILE A 452 -10.92 -6.91 -26.53
N ALA A 453 -10.76 -8.25 -26.51
CA ALA A 453 -10.38 -9.03 -27.68
C ALA A 453 -11.48 -9.03 -28.76
N VAL A 454 -12.75 -9.23 -28.37
CA VAL A 454 -13.91 -9.16 -29.29
C VAL A 454 -14.05 -7.77 -29.89
N PHE A 455 -13.97 -6.71 -29.07
CA PHE A 455 -14.08 -5.33 -29.54
C PHE A 455 -12.92 -4.96 -30.47
N LYS A 456 -11.69 -5.40 -30.17
CA LYS A 456 -10.54 -5.23 -31.06
C LYS A 456 -10.71 -6.00 -32.38
N SER A 457 -11.29 -7.20 -32.35
CA SER A 457 -11.60 -7.97 -33.56
C SER A 457 -12.60 -7.24 -34.44
N LEU A 458 -13.70 -6.73 -33.87
CA LEU A 458 -14.73 -5.97 -34.58
C LEU A 458 -14.17 -4.67 -35.17
N VAL A 459 -13.39 -3.91 -34.41
CA VAL A 459 -12.70 -2.70 -34.92
C VAL A 459 -11.68 -3.03 -36.01
N SER A 460 -11.14 -4.25 -36.05
CA SER A 460 -10.22 -4.70 -37.10
C SER A 460 -10.92 -5.21 -38.36
N SER A 461 -12.16 -5.72 -38.25
CA SER A 461 -12.94 -6.18 -39.41
C SER A 461 -13.76 -5.05 -40.05
N PHE A 462 -14.23 -4.08 -39.25
CA PHE A 462 -15.06 -2.97 -39.68
C PHE A 462 -14.55 -2.21 -40.94
N PRO A 463 -13.26 -1.89 -41.11
CA PRO A 463 -12.78 -1.25 -42.34
C PRO A 463 -13.02 -2.08 -43.60
N LYS A 464 -12.89 -3.40 -43.50
CA LYS A 464 -13.08 -4.33 -44.62
C LYS A 464 -14.57 -4.63 -44.87
N GLU A 465 -15.38 -4.65 -43.82
CA GLU A 465 -16.85 -4.70 -43.94
C GLU A 465 -17.39 -3.42 -44.60
N MET A 466 -16.83 -2.26 -44.27
CA MET A 466 -17.14 -0.96 -44.87
C MET A 466 -16.69 -0.88 -46.34
N GLU A 467 -15.48 -1.35 -46.67
CA GLU A 467 -15.01 -1.50 -48.06
C GLU A 467 -15.93 -2.43 -48.88
N SER A 468 -16.36 -3.55 -48.29
CA SER A 468 -17.34 -4.45 -48.91
C SER A 468 -18.73 -3.81 -49.08
N MET A 469 -19.11 -2.88 -48.21
CA MET A 469 -20.39 -2.17 -48.30
C MET A 469 -20.34 -1.05 -49.34
N GLU A 470 -19.22 -0.32 -49.43
CA GLU A 470 -19.00 0.75 -50.42
C GLU A 470 -18.87 0.20 -51.84
N THR A 471 -18.26 -0.98 -52.02
CA THR A 471 -18.21 -1.67 -53.31
C THR A 471 -19.57 -2.20 -53.75
N GLU A 472 -20.39 -2.77 -52.87
CA GLU A 472 -21.78 -3.12 -53.20
C GLU A 472 -22.63 -1.87 -53.51
N LEU A 473 -22.53 -0.80 -52.71
CA LEU A 473 -23.23 0.47 -52.97
C LEU A 473 -22.84 1.07 -54.33
N SER A 474 -21.58 0.91 -54.74
CA SER A 474 -21.10 1.33 -56.05
C SER A 474 -21.75 0.52 -57.19
N LYS A 475 -21.87 -0.81 -57.05
CA LYS A 475 -22.60 -1.67 -58.01
C LYS A 475 -24.09 -1.29 -58.11
N TYR A 476 -24.74 -0.99 -56.99
CA TYR A 476 -26.14 -0.53 -56.99
C TYR A 476 -26.29 0.83 -57.67
N LYS A 477 -25.32 1.74 -57.51
CA LYS A 477 -25.29 3.04 -58.18
C LYS A 477 -25.08 2.91 -59.70
N GLU A 478 -24.20 2.01 -60.14
CA GLU A 478 -24.00 1.66 -61.56
C GLU A 478 -25.28 1.06 -62.15
N SER A 479 -25.85 0.04 -61.50
CA SER A 479 -27.13 -0.57 -61.88
C SER A 479 -28.29 0.44 -61.95
N ALA A 480 -28.33 1.42 -61.04
CA ALA A 480 -29.33 2.48 -61.07
C ALA A 480 -29.13 3.44 -62.27
N SER A 481 -27.88 3.70 -62.67
CA SER A 481 -27.53 4.47 -63.86
C SER A 481 -27.98 3.74 -65.14
N ASP A 482 -27.76 2.43 -65.22
CA ASP A 482 -28.23 1.60 -66.34
C ASP A 482 -29.76 1.61 -66.45
N ILE A 483 -30.46 1.51 -65.31
CA ILE A 483 -31.93 1.65 -65.26
C ILE A 483 -32.38 3.04 -65.71
N HIS A 484 -31.59 4.10 -65.50
CA HIS A 484 -31.90 5.44 -66.01
C HIS A 484 -31.65 5.54 -67.53
N SER A 485 -30.58 4.93 -68.06
CA SER A 485 -30.35 4.84 -69.51
C SER A 485 -31.48 4.08 -70.19
N LEU A 486 -31.78 2.86 -69.73
CA LEU A 486 -32.87 2.04 -70.26
C LEU A 486 -34.23 2.74 -70.19
N ARG A 487 -34.48 3.58 -69.16
CA ARG A 487 -35.70 4.40 -69.08
C ARG A 487 -35.70 5.53 -70.10
N ALA A 488 -34.56 6.17 -70.36
CA ALA A 488 -34.43 7.15 -71.43
C ALA A 488 -34.63 6.50 -72.82
N ASP A 489 -34.06 5.32 -73.04
CA ASP A 489 -34.23 4.53 -74.27
C ASP A 489 -35.70 4.13 -74.48
N VAL A 490 -36.38 3.60 -73.45
CA VAL A 490 -37.82 3.30 -73.50
C VAL A 490 -38.65 4.55 -73.78
N THR A 491 -38.28 5.72 -73.24
CA THR A 491 -38.96 6.99 -73.53
C THR A 491 -38.72 7.44 -74.97
N SER A 492 -37.50 7.26 -75.49
CA SER A 492 -37.15 7.50 -76.89
C SER A 492 -37.96 6.61 -77.83
N PHE A 493 -37.99 5.30 -77.57
CA PHE A 493 -38.79 4.33 -78.33
C PHE A 493 -40.29 4.62 -78.25
N ALA A 494 -40.82 5.02 -77.09
CA ALA A 494 -42.20 5.46 -76.97
C ALA A 494 -42.51 6.66 -77.89
N SER A 495 -41.62 7.66 -77.96
CA SER A 495 -41.78 8.79 -78.89
C SER A 495 -41.69 8.38 -80.37
N ILE A 496 -40.93 7.33 -80.69
CA ILE A 496 -40.81 6.76 -82.05
C ILE A 496 -42.08 5.99 -82.42
N VAL A 497 -42.62 5.20 -81.49
CA VAL A 497 -43.90 4.49 -81.66
C VAL A 497 -45.05 5.49 -81.81
N GLU A 498 -45.15 6.51 -80.96
CA GLU A 498 -46.18 7.56 -81.08
C GLU A 498 -46.13 8.27 -82.44
N ARG A 499 -44.92 8.58 -82.93
CA ARG A 499 -44.71 9.17 -84.26
C ARG A 499 -45.13 8.23 -85.39
N LYS A 500 -44.85 6.93 -85.25
CA LYS A 500 -45.27 5.91 -86.23
C LYS A 500 -46.76 5.59 -86.19
N VAL A 501 -47.41 5.66 -85.03
CA VAL A 501 -48.88 5.60 -84.92
C VAL A 501 -49.49 6.77 -85.68
N LYS A 502 -49.03 8.01 -85.44
CA LYS A 502 -49.49 9.20 -86.18
C LYS A 502 -49.23 9.12 -87.69
N GLU A 503 -48.14 8.48 -88.10
CA GLU A 503 -47.85 8.20 -89.52
C GLU A 503 -48.86 7.19 -90.11
N CYS A 504 -49.18 6.11 -89.38
CA CYS A 504 -50.22 5.14 -89.75
C CYS A 504 -51.63 5.77 -89.77
N ASP A 505 -51.96 6.66 -88.82
CA ASP A 505 -53.23 7.37 -88.78
C ASP A 505 -53.38 8.27 -90.02
N ASN A 506 -52.34 9.04 -90.36
CA ASN A 506 -52.30 9.88 -91.57
C ASN A 506 -52.44 9.05 -92.85
N LEU A 507 -51.76 7.90 -92.93
CA LEU A 507 -51.89 6.98 -94.07
C LEU A 507 -53.30 6.38 -94.15
N SER A 508 -53.89 6.00 -93.01
CA SER A 508 -55.27 5.50 -92.93
C SER A 508 -56.29 6.55 -93.40
N VAL A 509 -56.08 7.82 -93.05
CA VAL A 509 -56.90 8.94 -93.55
C VAL A 509 -56.70 9.15 -95.06
N SER A 510 -55.47 9.05 -95.59
CA SER A 510 -55.20 9.09 -97.04
C SER A 510 -55.94 7.98 -97.78
N THR A 511 -55.76 6.73 -97.35
CA THR A 511 -56.40 5.56 -97.97
C THR A 511 -57.92 5.57 -97.79
N ALA A 512 -58.47 6.12 -96.71
CA ALA A 512 -59.90 6.37 -96.59
C ALA A 512 -60.41 7.42 -97.58
N GLY A 513 -59.63 8.48 -97.84
CA GLY A 513 -59.92 9.48 -98.88
C GLY A 513 -59.84 8.90 -100.29
N GLU A 514 -58.79 8.13 -100.59
CA GLU A 514 -58.62 7.38 -101.84
C GLU A 514 -59.80 6.41 -102.06
N LEU A 515 -60.22 5.68 -101.03
CA LEU A 515 -61.37 4.77 -101.08
C LEU A 515 -62.70 5.53 -101.25
N ALA A 516 -62.86 6.71 -100.65
CA ALA A 516 -64.02 7.56 -100.88
C ALA A 516 -64.09 8.06 -102.34
N GLU A 517 -62.95 8.45 -102.91
CA GLU A 517 -62.83 8.85 -104.32
C GLU A 517 -63.08 7.66 -105.28
N ILE A 518 -62.57 6.46 -104.98
CA ILE A 518 -62.90 5.23 -105.74
C ILE A 518 -64.41 4.96 -105.70
N ASN A 519 -65.06 5.13 -104.54
CA ASN A 519 -66.51 4.96 -104.43
C ASN A 519 -67.29 6.05 -105.19
N ARG A 520 -66.80 7.30 -105.21
CA ARG A 520 -67.35 8.39 -106.04
C ARG A 520 -67.22 8.08 -107.53
N LEU A 521 -66.07 7.57 -107.96
CA LEU A 521 -65.84 7.12 -109.35
C LEU A 521 -66.75 5.94 -109.71
N HIS A 522 -66.95 4.97 -108.80
CA HIS A 522 -67.94 3.89 -108.99
C HIS A 522 -69.38 4.40 -109.07
N ALA A 523 -69.74 5.49 -108.38
CA ALA A 523 -71.05 6.14 -108.56
C ALA A 523 -71.17 6.75 -109.96
N VAL A 524 -70.18 7.53 -110.40
CA VAL A 524 -70.17 8.11 -111.77
C VAL A 524 -70.20 7.01 -112.86
N VAL A 525 -69.49 5.90 -112.68
CA VAL A 525 -69.55 4.75 -113.61
C VAL A 525 -70.93 4.07 -113.60
N ARG A 526 -71.64 4.08 -112.47
CA ARG A 526 -73.02 3.59 -112.40
C ARG A 526 -73.98 4.52 -113.12
N ASP A 527 -73.84 5.84 -112.93
CA ASP A 527 -74.68 6.84 -113.59
C ASP A 527 -74.45 6.80 -115.11
N LEU A 528 -73.20 6.65 -115.57
CA LEU A 528 -72.87 6.43 -116.98
C LEU A 528 -73.49 5.14 -117.54
N ARG A 529 -73.57 4.05 -116.75
CA ARG A 529 -74.31 2.83 -117.16
C ARG A 529 -75.83 3.03 -117.19
N MET A 530 -76.39 3.90 -116.35
CA MET A 530 -77.81 4.27 -116.44
C MET A 530 -78.09 5.07 -117.72
N VAL A 531 -77.18 5.96 -118.12
CA VAL A 531 -77.25 6.65 -119.42
C VAL A 531 -77.09 5.66 -120.58
N GLU A 532 -76.11 4.75 -120.53
CA GLU A 532 -75.95 3.67 -121.52
C GLU A 532 -77.22 2.81 -121.67
N GLN A 533 -77.94 2.54 -120.58
CA GLN A 533 -79.23 1.84 -120.62
C GLN A 533 -80.37 2.70 -121.19
N GLN A 534 -80.37 4.02 -120.94
CA GLN A 534 -81.34 4.95 -121.54
C GLN A 534 -81.10 5.13 -123.04
N ASP A 535 -79.83 5.23 -123.48
CA ASP A 535 -79.47 5.30 -124.89
C ASP A 535 -79.83 4.00 -125.63
N ASN A 536 -79.61 2.83 -125.03
CA ASN A 536 -80.07 1.55 -125.59
C ASN A 536 -81.61 1.47 -125.67
N LEU A 537 -82.34 1.95 -124.67
CA LEU A 537 -83.81 2.02 -124.71
C LEU A 537 -84.30 2.97 -125.83
N LEU A 538 -83.61 4.10 -126.03
CA LEU A 538 -83.88 5.02 -127.14
C LEU A 538 -83.62 4.36 -128.51
N LEU A 539 -82.54 3.58 -128.61
CA LEU A 539 -82.16 2.81 -129.80
C LEU A 539 -83.19 1.70 -130.11
N GLU A 540 -83.77 1.08 -129.07
CA GLU A 540 -84.84 0.09 -129.19
C GLU A 540 -86.17 0.75 -129.61
N MET A 541 -86.50 1.93 -129.08
CA MET A 541 -87.64 2.73 -129.54
C MET A 541 -87.53 3.06 -131.04
N PHE A 542 -86.38 3.57 -131.48
CA PHE A 542 -86.13 3.88 -132.90
C PHE A 542 -86.24 2.65 -133.82
N ARG A 543 -86.00 1.44 -133.30
CA ARG A 543 -86.13 0.17 -134.03
C ARG A 543 -87.57 -0.32 -134.21
N TYR A 544 -88.53 0.16 -133.41
CA TYR A 544 -89.93 -0.26 -133.51
C TYR A 544 -90.83 0.76 -134.22
N GLU A 545 -90.43 2.03 -134.29
CA GLU A 545 -91.25 3.11 -134.87
C GLU A 545 -90.85 3.49 -136.32
N SER A 546 -89.99 2.69 -136.96
CA SER A 546 -89.57 2.89 -138.35
C SER A 546 -89.59 1.61 -139.22
N ILE A 547 -90.76 1.33 -139.80
CA ILE A 547 -91.05 0.66 -141.11
C ILE A 547 -92.56 0.36 -141.17
N ASP A 548 -93.35 1.14 -141.94
CA ASP A 548 -94.57 0.57 -142.57
C ASP A 548 -94.08 -0.16 -143.83
N SER A 549 -94.17 -1.48 -143.81
CA SER A 549 -93.55 -2.35 -144.82
C SER A 549 -94.25 -2.35 -146.19
N ARG A 550 -95.29 -1.52 -146.40
CA ARG A 550 -96.12 -1.52 -147.62
C ARG A 550 -95.33 -1.18 -148.88
N ASP A 551 -94.67 -0.03 -148.90
CA ASP A 551 -93.91 0.45 -150.06
C ASP A 551 -92.73 -0.48 -150.38
N VAL A 552 -92.13 -1.09 -149.34
CA VAL A 552 -91.05 -2.07 -149.46
C VAL A 552 -91.55 -3.41 -150.02
N LEU A 553 -92.79 -3.79 -149.72
CA LEU A 553 -93.42 -5.00 -150.26
C LEU A 553 -93.84 -4.81 -151.72
N GLU A 554 -94.45 -3.67 -152.08
CA GLU A 554 -94.80 -3.35 -153.47
C GLU A 554 -93.55 -3.22 -154.35
N ALA A 555 -92.48 -2.58 -153.85
CA ALA A 555 -91.18 -2.54 -154.53
C ALA A 555 -90.61 -3.95 -154.78
N ARG A 556 -90.72 -4.87 -153.81
CA ARG A 556 -90.32 -6.27 -153.99
C ARG A 556 -91.22 -7.04 -154.96
N GLU A 557 -92.52 -6.80 -154.99
CA GLU A 557 -93.42 -7.51 -155.91
C GLU A 557 -93.23 -7.02 -157.36
N ALA A 558 -92.97 -5.72 -157.55
CA ALA A 558 -92.51 -5.17 -158.82
C ALA A 558 -91.14 -5.76 -159.22
N GLU A 559 -90.20 -5.88 -158.27
CA GLU A 559 -88.91 -6.51 -158.51
C GLU A 559 -89.05 -8.00 -158.90
N TYR A 560 -89.93 -8.78 -158.26
CA TYR A 560 -90.18 -10.17 -158.65
C TYR A 560 -90.78 -10.29 -160.06
N LYS A 561 -91.71 -9.40 -160.45
CA LYS A 561 -92.26 -9.36 -161.81
C LYS A 561 -91.19 -8.97 -162.85
N ALA A 562 -90.32 -8.01 -162.53
CA ALA A 562 -89.18 -7.65 -163.37
C ALA A 562 -88.15 -8.78 -163.48
N ARG A 563 -87.78 -9.42 -162.36
CA ARG A 563 -86.86 -10.57 -162.33
C ARG A 563 -87.40 -11.77 -163.11
N ALA A 564 -88.70 -12.06 -163.06
CA ALA A 564 -89.31 -13.12 -163.87
C ALA A 564 -89.18 -12.85 -165.39
N LEU A 565 -89.38 -11.60 -165.83
CA LEU A 565 -89.17 -11.21 -167.23
C LEU A 565 -87.69 -11.26 -167.63
N VAL A 566 -86.78 -10.81 -166.76
CA VAL A 566 -85.32 -10.93 -166.97
C VAL A 566 -84.89 -12.39 -167.05
N GLN A 567 -85.40 -13.26 -166.17
CA GLN A 567 -84.99 -14.67 -166.12
C GLN A 567 -85.55 -15.49 -167.28
N MET A 568 -86.72 -15.11 -167.82
CA MET A 568 -87.20 -15.58 -169.12
C MET A 568 -86.24 -15.16 -170.25
N LEU A 569 -85.73 -13.92 -170.24
CA LEU A 569 -84.71 -13.43 -171.17
C LEU A 569 -83.38 -14.22 -171.01
N THR A 570 -82.93 -14.47 -169.78
CA THR A 570 -81.72 -15.25 -169.50
C THR A 570 -81.85 -16.69 -170.02
N SER A 571 -83.04 -17.29 -169.94
CA SER A 571 -83.28 -18.65 -170.46
C SER A 571 -83.27 -18.76 -171.99
N SER A 572 -83.35 -17.65 -172.73
CA SER A 572 -83.21 -17.63 -174.20
C SER A 572 -81.79 -17.30 -174.68
N LEU A 573 -80.95 -16.74 -173.82
CA LEU A 573 -79.52 -16.49 -174.02
C LEU A 573 -78.64 -17.55 -173.32
N ASP A 574 -78.98 -18.82 -173.50
CA ASP A 574 -78.14 -19.95 -173.05
C ASP A 574 -76.80 -19.96 -173.83
N GLU A 575 -75.73 -19.66 -173.10
CA GLU A 575 -74.39 -19.40 -173.62
C GLU A 575 -73.80 -20.63 -174.34
N HIS A 576 -74.12 -21.83 -173.87
CA HIS A 576 -73.65 -23.08 -174.48
C HIS A 576 -74.33 -23.38 -175.83
N LYS A 577 -75.55 -22.84 -176.02
CA LYS A 577 -76.31 -22.93 -177.28
C LYS A 577 -75.83 -21.91 -178.31
N LEU A 578 -75.35 -20.74 -177.86
CA LEU A 578 -74.70 -19.73 -178.70
C LEU A 578 -73.34 -20.22 -179.23
N GLU A 579 -72.53 -20.82 -178.36
CA GLU A 579 -71.21 -21.39 -178.69
C GLU A 579 -71.30 -22.47 -179.78
N LEU A 580 -72.28 -23.39 -179.67
CA LEU A 580 -72.54 -24.42 -180.68
C LEU A 580 -72.97 -23.84 -182.03
N LEU A 581 -73.75 -22.75 -182.04
CA LEU A 581 -74.18 -22.07 -183.26
C LEU A 581 -73.01 -21.35 -183.94
N VAL A 582 -72.13 -20.67 -183.19
CA VAL A 582 -70.92 -20.03 -183.74
C VAL A 582 -70.00 -21.06 -184.39
N LYS A 583 -69.77 -22.20 -183.74
CA LYS A 583 -68.96 -23.29 -184.34
C LYS A 583 -69.59 -23.85 -185.61
N THR A 584 -70.91 -24.06 -185.62
CA THR A 584 -71.66 -24.52 -186.80
C THR A 584 -71.60 -23.51 -187.95
N ALA A 585 -71.65 -22.21 -187.64
CA ALA A 585 -71.54 -21.14 -188.63
C ALA A 585 -70.15 -21.11 -189.30
N ILE A 586 -69.06 -21.23 -188.51
CA ILE A 586 -67.69 -21.28 -189.04
C ILE A 586 -67.49 -22.50 -189.95
N GLU A 587 -68.00 -23.68 -189.56
CA GLU A 587 -67.95 -24.87 -190.41
C GLU A 587 -68.84 -24.77 -191.67
N ALA A 588 -69.93 -24.00 -191.63
CA ALA A 588 -70.77 -23.74 -192.80
C ALA A 588 -70.15 -22.70 -193.74
N GLU A 589 -69.48 -21.67 -193.21
CA GLU A 589 -68.78 -20.66 -193.99
C GLU A 589 -67.60 -21.26 -194.76
N ALA A 590 -66.80 -22.13 -194.13
CA ALA A 590 -65.73 -22.87 -194.80
C ALA A 590 -66.26 -23.70 -196.00
N ARG A 591 -67.40 -24.39 -195.82
CA ARG A 591 -68.08 -25.14 -196.88
C ARG A 591 -68.67 -24.23 -197.98
N SER A 592 -69.05 -23.00 -197.64
CA SER A 592 -69.53 -21.99 -198.59
C SER A 592 -68.39 -21.45 -199.46
N GLN A 593 -67.27 -21.08 -198.85
CA GLN A 593 -66.07 -20.59 -199.54
C GLN A 593 -65.47 -21.68 -200.46
N GLN A 594 -65.48 -22.95 -200.02
CA GLN A 594 -65.13 -24.10 -200.87
C GLN A 594 -66.06 -24.24 -202.09
N ARG A 595 -67.33 -23.88 -201.96
CA ARG A 595 -68.32 -23.95 -203.04
C ARG A 595 -68.21 -22.77 -204.01
N LEU A 596 -67.81 -21.60 -203.53
CA LEU A 596 -67.50 -20.42 -204.34
C LEU A 596 -66.44 -20.77 -205.39
N ALA A 597 -65.31 -21.34 -204.94
CA ALA A 597 -64.21 -21.79 -205.78
C ALA A 597 -64.59 -22.88 -206.80
N ALA A 598 -65.63 -23.69 -206.53
CA ALA A 598 -66.14 -24.66 -207.49
C ALA A 598 -66.95 -24.01 -208.62
N THR A 599 -67.83 -23.05 -208.29
CA THR A 599 -68.60 -22.31 -209.31
C THR A 599 -67.74 -21.33 -210.11
N GLU A 600 -66.67 -20.80 -209.53
CA GLU A 600 -65.69 -19.97 -210.25
C GLU A 600 -64.94 -20.79 -211.32
N ALA A 601 -64.81 -22.11 -211.18
CA ALA A 601 -64.29 -22.99 -212.22
C ALA A 601 -65.30 -23.22 -213.37
N GLU A 602 -66.61 -23.27 -213.09
CA GLU A 602 -67.63 -23.36 -214.15
C GLU A 602 -67.78 -22.06 -214.96
N ILE A 603 -67.52 -20.90 -214.33
CA ILE A 603 -67.38 -19.62 -215.03
C ILE A 603 -66.23 -19.66 -216.06
N VAL A 604 -65.18 -20.46 -215.82
CA VAL A 604 -64.06 -20.64 -216.76
C VAL A 604 -64.45 -21.56 -217.93
N ASP A 605 -65.03 -22.74 -217.66
CA ASP A 605 -65.42 -23.70 -218.72
C ASP A 605 -66.51 -23.14 -219.66
N MET A 606 -67.53 -22.44 -219.14
CA MET A 606 -68.57 -21.83 -219.98
C MET A 606 -68.02 -20.71 -220.86
N ARG A 607 -67.06 -19.91 -220.37
CA ARG A 607 -66.33 -18.93 -221.20
C ARG A 607 -65.49 -19.62 -222.28
N GLN A 608 -64.92 -20.78 -221.96
CA GLN A 608 -64.14 -21.58 -222.91
C GLN A 608 -65.00 -22.24 -224.00
N LYS A 609 -66.24 -22.64 -223.67
CA LYS A 609 -67.20 -23.22 -224.65
C LYS A 609 -67.79 -22.19 -225.62
N ILE A 610 -68.12 -20.97 -225.17
CA ILE A 610 -68.67 -19.93 -226.07
C ILE A 610 -67.60 -19.43 -227.05
N GLU A 611 -66.34 -19.28 -226.61
CA GLU A 611 -65.21 -19.01 -227.52
C GLU A 611 -64.88 -20.20 -228.45
N ALA A 612 -65.34 -21.41 -228.13
CA ALA A 612 -65.20 -22.59 -228.99
C ALA A 612 -66.33 -22.76 -230.03
N SER A 613 -67.46 -22.05 -229.91
CA SER A 613 -68.50 -21.97 -230.94
C SER A 613 -68.44 -20.68 -231.77
N LYS A 614 -67.28 -20.02 -231.78
CA LYS A 614 -66.83 -19.17 -232.89
C LYS A 614 -66.92 -19.95 -234.21
N SER A 615 -67.02 -19.18 -235.30
CA SER A 615 -66.68 -19.62 -236.66
C SER A 615 -67.53 -20.73 -237.27
N ASP A 616 -68.63 -20.33 -237.92
CA ASP A 616 -68.98 -20.94 -239.22
C ASP A 616 -68.80 -19.92 -240.38
N ARG A 617 -67.52 -19.57 -240.59
CA ARG A 617 -66.88 -19.00 -241.80
C ARG A 617 -67.10 -17.52 -242.20
N HIS A 618 -65.99 -16.77 -242.06
CA HIS A 618 -65.35 -15.91 -243.08
C HIS A 618 -66.19 -14.94 -243.95
N GLY A 619 -66.27 -13.68 -243.51
CA GLY A 619 -66.11 -12.47 -244.35
C GLY A 619 -67.27 -12.04 -245.27
N ILE A 620 -67.68 -10.76 -245.14
CA ILE A 620 -68.66 -10.03 -245.99
C ILE A 620 -70.12 -10.56 -245.76
N VAL A 621 -71.18 -9.78 -245.52
CA VAL A 621 -71.49 -8.34 -245.75
C VAL A 621 -72.27 -7.69 -244.56
N GLU A 622 -72.24 -6.34 -244.49
CA GLU A 622 -73.35 -5.39 -244.18
C GLU A 622 -73.93 -5.03 -242.77
N HIS A 623 -74.48 -3.80 -242.77
CA HIS A 623 -75.43 -3.11 -241.86
C HIS A 623 -75.09 -2.68 -240.40
N HIS A 624 -74.83 -1.35 -240.27
CA HIS A 624 -75.43 -0.37 -239.32
C HIS A 624 -75.80 -0.77 -237.86
N ALA A 625 -75.19 -0.10 -236.86
CA ALA A 625 -75.86 0.73 -235.83
C ALA A 625 -74.89 1.27 -234.73
N HIS A 626 -75.35 2.22 -233.91
CA HIS A 626 -74.66 2.84 -232.76
C HIS A 626 -75.60 2.84 -231.53
N CYS A 627 -75.10 3.09 -230.30
CA CYS A 627 -75.85 3.21 -229.00
C CYS A 627 -76.33 1.88 -228.36
N PRO A 628 -76.52 1.73 -227.01
CA PRO A 628 -76.02 2.43 -225.80
C PRO A 628 -74.96 1.56 -225.03
N GLN A 629 -74.45 1.77 -223.80
CA GLN A 629 -74.56 2.75 -222.69
C GLN A 629 -75.63 2.53 -221.57
N HIS A 630 -75.45 3.19 -220.40
CA HIS A 630 -76.27 3.20 -219.15
C HIS A 630 -76.23 1.93 -218.23
N ASP A 631 -76.40 1.97 -216.89
CA ASP A 631 -76.14 3.04 -215.88
C ASP A 631 -76.12 2.58 -214.39
N VAL A 632 -75.58 3.46 -213.54
CA VAL A 632 -75.90 3.83 -212.11
C VAL A 632 -76.71 2.87 -211.19
N VAL A 633 -76.15 2.61 -209.99
CA VAL A 633 -76.70 2.73 -208.59
C VAL A 633 -75.71 2.03 -207.62
N VAL A 634 -75.16 2.55 -206.51
CA VAL A 634 -75.20 3.85 -205.77
C VAL A 634 -76.29 4.05 -204.68
N GLY A 635 -76.02 3.61 -203.43
CA GLY A 635 -76.68 4.08 -202.19
C GLY A 635 -76.00 3.52 -200.90
N ARG A 636 -75.82 4.19 -199.74
CA ARG A 636 -76.52 5.28 -198.99
C ARG A 636 -77.65 4.79 -198.05
N PHE A 637 -77.94 5.37 -196.86
CA PHE A 637 -77.24 6.23 -195.86
C PHE A 637 -78.24 6.49 -194.67
N LEU A 638 -77.82 7.21 -193.61
CA LEU A 638 -78.65 7.86 -192.54
C LEU A 638 -79.29 6.92 -191.49
N ILE A 639 -79.33 7.16 -190.15
CA ILE A 639 -79.38 8.36 -189.26
C ILE A 639 -80.82 8.90 -189.03
N VAL A 640 -81.05 9.48 -187.82
CA VAL A 640 -82.17 10.35 -187.35
C VAL A 640 -83.26 9.65 -186.51
N ALA A 641 -83.87 10.20 -185.42
CA ALA A 641 -83.42 10.97 -184.24
C ALA A 641 -84.62 11.32 -183.29
N ALA A 642 -84.34 11.96 -182.13
CA ALA A 642 -85.01 13.17 -181.59
C ALA A 642 -86.26 13.14 -180.64
N PHE A 643 -86.19 14.03 -179.61
CA PHE A 643 -87.24 14.95 -179.07
C PHE A 643 -88.37 14.45 -178.11
N VAL A 644 -88.98 15.23 -177.17
CA VAL A 644 -88.63 16.49 -176.41
C VAL A 644 -89.69 16.86 -175.31
N ALA A 645 -89.44 17.88 -174.44
CA ALA A 645 -90.39 18.65 -173.55
C ALA A 645 -90.91 17.96 -172.25
N HIS A 646 -91.41 18.60 -171.15
CA HIS A 646 -91.70 19.99 -170.63
C HIS A 646 -91.97 19.90 -169.06
N ARG A 647 -92.21 20.91 -168.16
CA ARG A 647 -92.01 22.39 -168.01
C ARG A 647 -92.61 22.91 -166.64
N SER A 648 -92.05 23.97 -166.01
CA SER A 648 -92.66 24.90 -164.98
C SER A 648 -92.92 24.36 -163.53
N HIS A 649 -93.02 25.13 -162.41
CA HIS A 649 -92.89 26.59 -162.09
C HIS A 649 -92.56 26.90 -160.57
N TYR A 650 -91.70 27.92 -160.32
CA TYR A 650 -91.70 28.97 -159.25
C TYR A 650 -91.53 28.80 -157.69
N PHE A 651 -90.66 29.70 -157.16
CA PHE A 651 -90.66 30.52 -155.90
C PHE A 651 -90.02 30.11 -154.53
N HIS A 652 -89.44 31.13 -153.87
CA HIS A 652 -88.78 31.31 -152.53
C HIS A 652 -89.71 31.15 -151.29
N PRO A 653 -89.26 31.21 -150.00
CA PRO A 653 -87.94 31.59 -149.40
C PRO A 653 -87.36 30.46 -148.45
N SER A 654 -86.70 30.59 -147.27
CA SER A 654 -86.33 31.71 -146.36
C SER A 654 -85.16 31.48 -145.35
N THR A 655 -84.85 32.60 -144.68
CA THR A 655 -84.04 33.05 -143.51
C THR A 655 -84.27 32.38 -142.10
N GLU A 656 -83.51 32.59 -141.00
CA GLU A 656 -82.47 33.59 -140.61
C GLU A 656 -81.60 33.25 -139.34
N ASN A 657 -80.40 33.88 -139.21
CA ASN A 657 -79.68 34.46 -138.01
C ASN A 657 -79.47 33.73 -136.64
N LEU A 658 -78.58 34.15 -135.70
CA LEU A 658 -77.14 34.59 -135.72
C LEU A 658 -76.61 34.90 -134.27
N HIS A 659 -75.33 34.57 -133.93
CA HIS A 659 -74.44 35.29 -132.95
C HIS A 659 -74.86 35.44 -131.44
N VAL A 660 -74.09 35.92 -130.41
CA VAL A 660 -72.68 36.40 -130.25
C VAL A 660 -72.10 36.16 -128.80
N LEU A 661 -70.85 36.58 -128.57
CA LEU A 661 -69.90 36.50 -127.42
C LEU A 661 -70.13 37.34 -126.10
N PHE A 662 -69.46 36.89 -125.00
CA PHE A 662 -68.63 37.61 -123.98
C PHE A 662 -69.16 38.55 -122.84
N HIS A 663 -68.38 38.52 -121.73
CA HIS A 663 -68.21 39.52 -120.63
C HIS A 663 -69.43 39.82 -119.71
N LYS A 664 -69.27 40.16 -118.42
CA LYS A 664 -68.30 41.09 -117.78
C LYS A 664 -68.15 40.87 -116.25
N GLN A 665 -67.18 41.54 -115.63
CA GLN A 665 -66.97 41.63 -114.16
C GLN A 665 -67.77 42.82 -113.55
N PRO A 666 -68.05 42.84 -112.23
CA PRO A 666 -67.53 43.95 -111.40
C PRO A 666 -67.12 43.55 -109.95
N CYS A 667 -66.64 44.53 -109.19
CA CYS A 667 -66.15 44.41 -107.80
C CYS A 667 -67.10 45.07 -106.77
N SER A 668 -66.66 45.18 -105.50
CA SER A 668 -67.27 45.89 -104.34
C SER A 668 -68.38 45.10 -103.59
N SER A 669 -68.56 45.22 -102.27
CA SER A 669 -67.77 45.89 -101.20
C SER A 669 -68.14 45.36 -99.79
N PHE A 670 -67.37 45.79 -98.77
CA PHE A 670 -67.49 45.50 -97.34
C PHE A 670 -67.19 44.02 -96.93
N GLN A 671 -66.62 43.76 -95.74
CA GLN A 671 -66.26 44.68 -94.63
C GLN A 671 -64.79 44.51 -94.23
#